data_AF-A0A3B0W8A0-F1
#
_entry.id   AF-A0A3B0W8A0-F1
#
_cell.length_a   1.000
_cell.length_b   1.000
_cell.length_c   1.000
_cell.angle_alpha   90.00
_cell.angle_beta   90.00
_cell.angle_gamma   90.00
#
_symmetry.space_group_name_H-M   'P 1'
#
loop_
_entity.id
_entity.type
_entity.pdbx_description
1 polymer ?
#
loop_
_entity_poly.entity_id
_entity_poly.type
_entity_poly.pdbx_seq_one_letter_code
_entity_poly.pdbx_strand_id
1 'polypeptide(L)'
;MQAPKIDKRSYEELVAQTEALVQTLTPWKPGSEMDAGGALIRIFGRFAEVVANRLNQVPEKSFLSFLNLIGADMAPAQPARVPLTFQLAADSPVDAFVPAGSQVAAPAGEEVEAETIFETEQDLLVTRSRLTAVYARAFDTKKDQDQYGQYTAAATGLENRPFPYFAGDTEMEHFLYFACDALLNIKDPTDISIRFQTNSAAQLNKLPISWAYWDDKAKAWQPFTQAQVNSQATNEAWVTTLTACPPLKASVVNGSAGGWLRLQLHLPLPPNRQDLPLDGIAVGSSKPSKLALPLTPFGANGSGQYFYLSGETAFLRRGAAATIDIVLETSGIGSNLSLELMIQHTNSSGNSTWQSLPIQDGTAGLTKNGQIRFQIPADGSWQVTSRFNWTGRWCRFAKVGTYSQAPKIKSLTVGTSWDLPSVQSIQVNLPSTRPPILADKGFINSVTLDLSKDFYPFDEEPQFNDTFYLAYGQVVKEGGIQAGDTVGINVTLTANGVAGGKGAPNSATVDLLWEFWNGRQWEALGKSSNQNKREGTTDYSFQDESLAFTTNSKKVQFSLPNTAIANVVNGEEDHWLRVRLVQGDYGKPASYSSSKEIDINGQKVPVYELVEANFAPPIITSLSFDVSARNVFSPSACQSYNDFAFADHNAAKAAFAPFAPTSDAQPTLYLGFDKPFDNRSVTLYTQVLQPAPDQVLPQQFIDKMYDNPPQLVWEYAQNNGWRNLAVNDETKQFSDRGLIRFIGPRQFAKRELFGQALYWLRVRWQKGQFLILPYGQRLRLNTIWAAQTNTISNELLGSSNGNPNQTFATLQQPVQFGQRLE
;
A
#
# COMPACT_ATOMS: atom_id res chain seq x y z
N MET A 1 -17.92 -42.51 32.68
CA MET A 1 -16.99 -43.03 33.71
C MET A 1 -17.61 -44.28 34.31
N GLN A 2 -16.84 -45.36 34.47
CA GLN A 2 -17.35 -46.60 35.06
C GLN A 2 -17.31 -46.51 36.59
N ALA A 3 -18.38 -46.94 37.27
CA ALA A 3 -18.42 -46.92 38.74
C ALA A 3 -17.32 -47.81 39.34
N PRO A 4 -16.67 -47.40 40.44
CA PRO A 4 -15.63 -48.22 41.07
C PRO A 4 -16.24 -49.51 41.65
N LYS A 5 -15.56 -50.64 41.43
CA LYS A 5 -15.93 -51.92 42.03
C LYS A 5 -15.70 -51.89 43.54
N ILE A 6 -16.73 -52.27 44.32
CA ILE A 6 -16.68 -52.46 45.77
C ILE A 6 -15.86 -53.72 46.10
N ASP A 7 -16.11 -54.81 45.38
CA ASP A 7 -15.31 -56.05 45.47
C ASP A 7 -14.52 -56.24 44.17
N LYS A 8 -13.20 -56.20 44.29
CA LYS A 8 -12.29 -56.30 43.15
C LYS A 8 -11.87 -57.74 42.84
N ARG A 9 -12.20 -58.69 43.72
CA ARG A 9 -11.75 -60.08 43.60
C ARG A 9 -12.40 -60.75 42.39
N SER A 10 -11.57 -61.40 41.58
CA SER A 10 -11.96 -62.31 40.52
C SER A 10 -12.39 -63.67 41.08
N TYR A 11 -13.04 -64.47 40.23
CA TYR A 11 -13.37 -65.86 40.56
C TYR A 11 -12.12 -66.65 41.00
N GLU A 12 -11.02 -66.49 40.28
CA GLU A 12 -9.75 -67.18 40.56
C GLU A 12 -9.17 -66.77 41.93
N GLU A 13 -9.23 -65.47 42.26
CA GLU A 13 -8.77 -64.98 43.56
C GLU A 13 -9.68 -65.44 44.71
N LEU A 14 -10.99 -65.55 44.48
CA LEU A 14 -11.93 -66.10 45.46
C LEU A 14 -11.68 -67.59 45.71
N VAL A 15 -11.40 -68.36 44.66
CA VAL A 15 -11.02 -69.77 44.76
C VAL A 15 -9.70 -69.91 45.52
N ALA A 16 -8.65 -69.20 45.11
CA ALA A 16 -7.33 -69.27 45.75
C ALA A 16 -7.37 -68.82 47.22
N GLN A 17 -8.13 -67.76 47.54
CA GLN A 17 -8.34 -67.31 48.91
C GLN A 17 -9.03 -68.39 49.75
N THR A 18 -10.04 -69.07 49.18
CA THR A 18 -10.77 -70.13 49.86
C THR A 18 -9.87 -71.36 50.08
N GLU A 19 -9.07 -71.76 49.09
CA GLU A 19 -8.09 -72.83 49.22
C GLU A 19 -7.07 -72.53 50.34
N ALA A 20 -6.54 -71.31 50.39
CA ALA A 20 -5.61 -70.88 51.44
C ALA A 20 -6.24 -70.91 52.84
N LEU A 21 -7.50 -70.46 52.97
CA LEU A 21 -8.23 -70.51 54.24
C LEU A 21 -8.47 -71.94 54.71
N VAL A 22 -8.88 -72.84 53.80
CA VAL A 22 -9.15 -74.24 54.13
C VAL A 22 -7.89 -74.97 54.61
N GLN A 23 -6.74 -74.72 53.99
CA GLN A 23 -5.45 -75.29 54.43
C GLN A 23 -5.06 -74.84 55.84
N THR A 24 -5.55 -73.69 56.28
CA THR A 24 -5.25 -73.12 57.61
C THR A 24 -6.27 -73.57 58.66
N LEU A 25 -7.54 -73.70 58.27
CA LEU A 25 -8.66 -73.90 59.17
C LEU A 25 -9.08 -75.37 59.32
N THR A 26 -8.59 -76.26 58.45
CA THR A 26 -8.99 -77.66 58.43
C THR A 26 -7.79 -78.60 58.24
N PRO A 27 -7.90 -79.87 58.68
CA PRO A 27 -6.86 -80.88 58.44
C PRO A 27 -6.82 -81.37 56.98
N TRP A 28 -7.86 -81.12 56.17
CA TRP A 28 -7.88 -81.48 54.76
C TRP A 28 -7.04 -80.51 53.93
N LYS A 29 -6.21 -81.04 53.04
CA LYS A 29 -5.36 -80.24 52.13
C LYS A 29 -5.74 -80.55 50.68
N PRO A 30 -6.05 -79.53 49.86
CA PRO A 30 -6.34 -79.75 48.45
C PRO A 30 -5.14 -80.40 47.77
N GLY A 31 -5.36 -81.54 47.11
CA GLY A 31 -4.35 -82.22 46.29
C GLY A 31 -4.24 -81.62 44.88
N SER A 32 -3.31 -82.13 44.07
CA SER A 32 -3.16 -81.75 42.66
C SER A 32 -4.26 -82.30 41.76
N GLU A 33 -4.94 -83.37 42.18
CA GLU A 33 -6.11 -83.93 41.48
C GLU A 33 -7.41 -83.39 42.09
N MET A 34 -8.41 -83.12 41.22
CA MET A 34 -9.69 -82.54 41.60
C MET A 34 -10.51 -83.52 42.44
N ASP A 35 -10.66 -83.25 43.73
CA ASP A 35 -11.55 -84.01 44.62
C ASP A 35 -12.88 -83.27 44.87
N ALA A 36 -13.77 -83.88 45.67
CA ALA A 36 -15.06 -83.28 46.00
C ALA A 36 -14.91 -81.95 46.78
N GLY A 37 -13.85 -81.79 47.57
CA GLY A 37 -13.54 -80.54 48.29
C GLY A 37 -13.15 -79.42 47.33
N GLY A 38 -12.28 -79.69 46.36
CA GLY A 38 -11.89 -78.75 45.31
C GLY A 38 -13.07 -78.34 44.42
N ALA A 39 -13.98 -79.28 44.11
CA ALA A 39 -15.21 -78.97 43.38
C ALA A 39 -16.13 -78.03 44.18
N LEU A 40 -16.30 -78.25 45.49
CA LEU A 40 -17.11 -77.38 46.35
C LEU A 40 -16.50 -75.98 46.49
N ILE A 41 -15.18 -75.85 46.58
CA ILE A 41 -14.49 -74.56 46.59
C ILE A 41 -14.79 -73.77 45.30
N ARG A 42 -14.77 -74.43 44.15
CA ARG A 42 -15.08 -73.79 42.85
C ARG A 42 -16.54 -73.38 42.74
N ILE A 43 -17.47 -74.22 43.22
CA ILE A 43 -18.89 -73.86 43.30
C ILE A 43 -19.09 -72.65 44.21
N PHE A 44 -18.43 -72.64 45.38
CA PHE A 44 -18.44 -71.50 46.29
C PHE A 44 -17.86 -70.24 45.62
N GLY A 45 -16.72 -70.35 44.96
CA GLY A 45 -16.09 -69.27 44.21
C GLY A 45 -17.06 -68.66 43.19
N ARG A 46 -17.84 -69.49 42.49
CA ARG A 46 -18.85 -69.02 41.54
C ARG A 46 -20.01 -68.30 42.23
N PHE A 47 -20.50 -68.80 43.37
CA PHE A 47 -21.53 -68.10 44.12
C PHE A 47 -21.04 -66.77 44.71
N ALA A 48 -19.82 -66.75 45.25
CA ALA A 48 -19.19 -65.55 45.77
C ALA A 48 -18.99 -64.50 44.66
N GLU A 49 -18.57 -64.92 43.47
CA GLU A 49 -18.44 -64.05 42.30
C GLU A 49 -19.80 -63.43 41.90
N VAL A 50 -20.90 -64.19 41.89
CA VAL A 50 -22.24 -63.66 41.59
C VAL A 50 -22.66 -62.60 42.61
N VAL A 51 -22.36 -62.82 43.90
CA VAL A 51 -22.65 -61.84 44.96
C VAL A 51 -21.77 -60.60 44.80
N ALA A 52 -20.47 -60.76 44.54
CA ALA A 52 -19.55 -59.66 44.27
C ALA A 52 -20.00 -58.82 43.07
N ASN A 53 -20.46 -59.47 41.99
CA ASN A 53 -20.99 -58.79 40.80
C ASN A 53 -22.26 -57.98 41.11
N ARG A 54 -23.17 -58.49 41.93
CA ARG A 54 -24.35 -57.73 42.37
C ARG A 54 -23.97 -56.56 43.29
N LEU A 55 -23.04 -56.77 44.20
CA LEU A 55 -22.53 -55.72 45.10
C LEU A 55 -21.87 -54.59 44.29
N ASN A 56 -21.15 -54.94 43.22
CA ASN A 56 -20.53 -53.97 42.31
C ASN A 56 -21.52 -53.14 41.49
N GLN A 57 -22.81 -53.51 41.44
CA GLN A 57 -23.88 -52.68 40.82
C GLN A 57 -24.50 -51.67 41.80
N VAL A 58 -24.24 -51.79 43.10
CA VAL A 58 -24.81 -50.90 44.13
C VAL A 58 -24.39 -49.44 43.94
N PRO A 59 -23.12 -49.09 43.65
CA PRO A 59 -22.73 -47.69 43.45
C PRO A 59 -23.52 -47.00 42.33
N GLU A 60 -23.75 -47.69 41.21
CA GLU A 60 -24.52 -47.18 40.08
C GLU A 60 -26.00 -46.98 40.46
N LYS A 61 -26.60 -47.97 41.14
CA LYS A 61 -27.97 -47.84 41.65
C LYS A 61 -28.12 -46.67 42.65
N SER A 62 -27.15 -46.50 43.56
CA SER A 62 -27.15 -45.40 44.52
C SER A 62 -26.97 -44.05 43.85
N PHE A 63 -26.14 -43.97 42.80
CA PHE A 63 -25.99 -42.77 41.99
C PHE A 63 -27.29 -42.38 41.27
N LEU A 64 -27.96 -43.33 40.60
CA LEU A 64 -29.26 -43.08 39.98
C LEU A 64 -30.33 -42.67 41.01
N SER A 65 -30.32 -43.30 42.19
CA SER A 65 -31.24 -42.95 43.29
C SER A 65 -30.98 -41.53 43.81
N PHE A 66 -29.71 -41.12 43.89
CA PHE A 66 -29.34 -39.76 44.25
C PHE A 66 -29.79 -38.74 43.19
N LEU A 67 -29.59 -39.04 41.90
CA LEU A 67 -30.08 -38.20 40.79
C LEU A 67 -31.60 -38.01 40.87
N ASN A 68 -32.35 -39.08 41.10
CA ASN A 68 -33.80 -39.01 41.28
C ASN A 68 -34.19 -38.17 42.51
N LEU A 69 -33.46 -38.30 43.63
CA LEU A 69 -33.72 -37.54 44.86
C LEU A 69 -33.52 -36.04 44.68
N ILE A 70 -32.53 -35.62 43.89
CA ILE A 70 -32.27 -34.21 43.58
C ILE A 70 -33.16 -33.68 42.43
N GLY A 71 -34.12 -34.48 41.95
CA GLY A 71 -35.04 -34.11 40.88
C GLY A 71 -34.38 -34.01 39.51
N ALA A 72 -33.27 -34.72 39.28
CA ALA A 72 -32.64 -34.77 37.97
C ALA A 72 -33.40 -35.76 37.07
N ASP A 73 -34.24 -35.24 36.19
CA ASP A 73 -34.90 -36.01 35.13
C ASP A 73 -34.06 -36.04 33.85
N MET A 74 -34.21 -37.11 33.06
CA MET A 74 -33.67 -37.12 31.70
C MET A 74 -34.37 -36.06 30.87
N ALA A 75 -33.59 -35.20 30.20
CA ALA A 75 -34.14 -34.25 29.26
C ALA A 75 -34.92 -35.01 28.16
N PRO A 76 -36.14 -34.58 27.81
CA PRO A 76 -36.89 -35.21 26.74
C PRO A 76 -36.13 -35.07 25.42
N ALA A 77 -36.44 -35.96 24.47
CA ALA A 77 -35.95 -35.83 23.09
C ALA A 77 -36.32 -34.43 22.56
N GLN A 78 -35.33 -33.70 22.06
CA GLN A 78 -35.55 -32.40 21.44
C GLN A 78 -35.62 -32.55 19.92
N PRO A 79 -36.58 -31.90 19.25
CA PRO A 79 -36.70 -31.98 17.80
C PRO A 79 -35.43 -31.43 17.15
N ALA A 80 -34.94 -32.11 16.12
CA ALA A 80 -33.82 -31.61 15.34
C ALA A 80 -34.20 -30.27 14.68
N ARG A 81 -33.27 -29.31 14.67
CA ARG A 81 -33.49 -27.98 14.09
C ARG A 81 -32.42 -27.69 13.05
N VAL A 82 -32.85 -27.35 11.83
CA VAL A 82 -31.98 -27.20 10.66
C VAL A 82 -32.27 -25.91 9.90
N PRO A 83 -31.25 -25.30 9.25
CA PRO A 83 -31.47 -24.15 8.38
C PRO A 83 -31.92 -24.63 6.98
N LEU A 84 -33.10 -24.17 6.51
CA LEU A 84 -33.59 -24.41 5.16
C LEU A 84 -33.41 -23.17 4.30
N THR A 85 -32.78 -23.31 3.13
CA THR A 85 -32.56 -22.21 2.17
C THR A 85 -33.46 -22.38 0.96
N PHE A 86 -34.24 -21.36 0.65
CA PHE A 86 -35.15 -21.34 -0.48
C PHE A 86 -34.54 -20.54 -1.63
N GLN A 87 -34.66 -21.07 -2.85
CA GLN A 87 -34.22 -20.39 -4.05
C GLN A 87 -35.44 -20.17 -4.95
N LEU A 88 -35.53 -18.97 -5.53
CA LEU A 88 -36.50 -18.70 -6.57
C LEU A 88 -36.10 -19.44 -7.84
N ALA A 89 -37.09 -19.82 -8.63
CA ALA A 89 -36.86 -20.23 -10.01
C ALA A 89 -36.05 -19.16 -10.77
N ALA A 90 -35.25 -19.60 -11.72
CA ALA A 90 -34.48 -18.70 -12.58
C ALA A 90 -35.41 -17.63 -13.18
N ASP A 91 -34.96 -16.37 -13.14
CA ASP A 91 -35.66 -15.20 -13.69
C ASP A 91 -37.05 -14.89 -13.11
N SER A 92 -37.37 -15.39 -11.90
CA SER A 92 -38.60 -14.98 -11.20
C SER A 92 -38.71 -13.44 -11.13
N PRO A 93 -39.80 -12.84 -11.64
CA PRO A 93 -39.96 -11.39 -11.66
C PRO A 93 -40.43 -10.83 -10.30
N VAL A 94 -40.81 -11.70 -9.36
CA VAL A 94 -41.33 -11.33 -8.04
C VAL A 94 -40.63 -12.11 -6.94
N ASP A 95 -40.62 -11.52 -5.74
CA ASP A 95 -40.25 -12.21 -4.50
C ASP A 95 -41.35 -13.21 -4.12
N ALA A 96 -41.01 -14.29 -3.40
CA ALA A 96 -41.97 -15.33 -3.00
C ALA A 96 -42.14 -15.38 -1.48
N PHE A 97 -43.30 -15.86 -1.01
CA PHE A 97 -43.61 -16.00 0.40
C PHE A 97 -43.71 -17.47 0.79
N VAL A 98 -43.01 -17.86 1.86
CA VAL A 98 -43.05 -19.18 2.48
C VAL A 98 -43.63 -19.02 3.88
N PRO A 99 -44.86 -19.49 4.15
CA PRO A 99 -45.48 -19.34 5.47
C PRO A 99 -44.83 -20.25 6.51
N ALA A 100 -44.90 -19.87 7.79
CA ALA A 100 -44.61 -20.75 8.90
C ALA A 100 -45.42 -22.06 8.79
N GLY A 101 -44.85 -23.17 9.22
CA GLY A 101 -45.44 -24.50 9.06
C GLY A 101 -45.27 -25.12 7.66
N SER A 102 -44.60 -24.43 6.72
CA SER A 102 -44.26 -25.05 5.43
C SER A 102 -43.42 -26.32 5.63
N GLN A 103 -43.89 -27.43 5.07
CA GLN A 103 -43.28 -28.75 5.24
C GLN A 103 -42.21 -29.04 4.17
N VAL A 104 -41.09 -29.60 4.60
CA VAL A 104 -40.01 -30.11 3.74
C VAL A 104 -39.60 -31.50 4.25
N ALA A 105 -39.57 -32.48 3.36
CA ALA A 105 -39.18 -33.85 3.69
C ALA A 105 -37.69 -34.09 3.39
N ALA A 106 -37.00 -34.74 4.32
CA ALA A 106 -35.70 -35.37 4.08
C ALA A 106 -35.91 -36.85 3.73
N PRO A 107 -35.27 -37.37 2.67
CA PRO A 107 -35.43 -38.76 2.25
C PRO A 107 -34.98 -39.73 3.35
N ALA A 108 -35.61 -40.90 3.39
CA ALA A 108 -35.24 -42.03 4.24
C ALA A 108 -33.76 -42.41 4.03
N GLY A 109 -33.02 -42.59 5.12
CA GLY A 109 -31.64 -43.05 5.11
C GLY A 109 -31.54 -44.57 5.29
N GLU A 110 -30.32 -45.13 5.29
CA GLU A 110 -30.12 -46.58 5.52
C GLU A 110 -30.64 -47.06 6.88
N GLU A 111 -30.68 -46.19 7.89
CA GLU A 111 -31.12 -46.49 9.26
C GLU A 111 -32.58 -46.10 9.57
N VAL A 112 -33.24 -45.31 8.71
CA VAL A 112 -34.59 -44.78 8.96
C VAL A 112 -35.49 -45.07 7.76
N GLU A 113 -36.50 -45.93 7.95
CA GLU A 113 -37.37 -46.40 6.86
C GLU A 113 -38.39 -45.37 6.36
N ALA A 114 -38.59 -44.25 7.08
CA ALA A 114 -39.58 -43.23 6.74
C ALA A 114 -38.96 -41.85 6.45
N GLU A 115 -39.62 -41.07 5.59
CA GLU A 115 -39.24 -39.68 5.35
C GLU A 115 -39.35 -38.86 6.63
N THR A 116 -38.33 -38.03 6.88
CA THR A 116 -38.32 -37.15 8.05
C THR A 116 -38.84 -35.77 7.66
N ILE A 117 -39.97 -35.37 8.24
CA ILE A 117 -40.61 -34.08 7.95
C ILE A 117 -40.01 -32.97 8.85
N PHE A 118 -39.76 -31.83 8.24
CA PHE A 118 -39.41 -30.58 8.91
C PHE A 118 -40.43 -29.50 8.56
N GLU A 119 -40.78 -28.66 9.54
CA GLU A 119 -41.66 -27.51 9.36
C GLU A 119 -40.91 -26.21 9.62
N THR A 120 -41.05 -25.24 8.71
CA THR A 120 -40.51 -23.88 8.91
C THR A 120 -41.09 -23.24 10.16
N GLU A 121 -40.26 -22.63 11.01
CA GLU A 121 -40.71 -22.08 12.29
C GLU A 121 -41.41 -20.72 12.16
N GLN A 122 -41.13 -19.99 11.09
CA GLN A 122 -41.57 -18.61 10.87
C GLN A 122 -41.76 -18.34 9.37
N ASP A 123 -42.55 -17.30 9.08
CA ASP A 123 -42.71 -16.77 7.74
C ASP A 123 -41.37 -16.30 7.15
N LEU A 124 -41.15 -16.58 5.87
CA LEU A 124 -39.98 -16.19 5.12
C LEU A 124 -40.40 -15.52 3.81
N LEU A 125 -39.87 -14.32 3.56
CA LEU A 125 -39.86 -13.70 2.23
C LEU A 125 -38.58 -14.11 1.50
N VAL A 126 -38.73 -14.76 0.35
CA VAL A 126 -37.65 -15.17 -0.54
C VAL A 126 -37.39 -14.04 -1.52
N THR A 127 -36.31 -13.28 -1.30
CA THR A 127 -35.92 -12.16 -2.16
C THR A 127 -35.17 -12.59 -3.42
N ARG A 128 -35.32 -11.80 -4.50
CA ARG A 128 -34.54 -11.92 -5.74
C ARG A 128 -33.12 -11.39 -5.67
N SER A 129 -32.76 -10.72 -4.57
CA SER A 129 -31.39 -10.24 -4.34
C SER A 129 -30.44 -11.41 -4.12
N ARG A 130 -29.26 -11.36 -4.73
CA ARG A 130 -28.22 -12.39 -4.66
C ARG A 130 -26.96 -11.80 -4.07
N LEU A 131 -26.35 -12.52 -3.14
CA LEU A 131 -25.02 -12.21 -2.63
C LEU A 131 -23.99 -12.54 -3.73
N THR A 132 -23.34 -11.52 -4.28
CA THR A 132 -22.40 -11.66 -5.40
C THR A 132 -20.96 -11.33 -5.03
N ALA A 133 -20.75 -10.63 -3.92
CA ALA A 133 -19.42 -10.27 -3.45
C ALA A 133 -19.31 -10.37 -1.94
N VAL A 134 -18.23 -10.97 -1.44
CA VAL A 134 -17.87 -10.95 -0.02
C VAL A 134 -16.41 -10.58 0.10
N TYR A 135 -16.16 -9.47 0.77
CA TYR A 135 -14.81 -8.97 1.04
C TYR A 135 -14.64 -8.68 2.51
N ALA A 136 -13.45 -8.89 3.06
CA ALA A 136 -13.08 -8.35 4.35
C ALA A 136 -11.96 -7.33 4.15
N ARG A 137 -12.05 -6.19 4.83
CA ARG A 137 -10.93 -5.27 5.01
C ARG A 137 -10.52 -5.35 6.47
N ALA A 138 -9.25 -5.61 6.71
CA ALA A 138 -8.72 -5.67 8.06
C ALA A 138 -7.40 -4.94 8.09
N PHE A 139 -7.21 -4.13 9.12
CA PHE A 139 -5.86 -3.86 9.59
C PHE A 139 -5.64 -4.71 10.83
N ASP A 140 -4.60 -5.51 10.82
CA ASP A 140 -4.22 -6.26 12.01
C ASP A 140 -3.57 -5.29 13.00
N THR A 141 -4.31 -4.97 14.07
CA THR A 141 -3.82 -4.12 15.18
C THR A 141 -2.50 -4.60 15.80
N LYS A 142 -2.10 -5.86 15.57
CA LYS A 142 -0.89 -6.47 16.11
C LYS A 142 0.22 -6.69 15.07
N LYS A 143 -0.05 -6.61 13.76
CA LYS A 143 0.94 -6.97 12.71
C LYS A 143 1.39 -5.87 11.76
N ASP A 144 0.95 -4.64 11.92
CA ASP A 144 1.31 -3.51 11.02
C ASP A 144 0.93 -3.78 9.56
N GLN A 145 -0.25 -4.32 9.32
CA GLN A 145 -0.67 -4.73 7.98
C GLN A 145 -2.02 -4.12 7.64
N ASP A 146 -2.17 -3.61 6.42
CA ASP A 146 -3.45 -3.39 5.76
C ASP A 146 -3.67 -4.52 4.76
N GLN A 147 -4.74 -5.27 5.00
CA GLN A 147 -5.04 -6.47 4.25
C GLN A 147 -6.49 -6.45 3.82
N TYR A 148 -6.74 -7.16 2.75
CA TYR A 148 -8.07 -7.55 2.35
C TYR A 148 -8.16 -9.06 2.15
N GLY A 149 -9.38 -9.56 2.16
CA GLY A 149 -9.71 -10.92 1.79
C GLY A 149 -10.86 -10.91 0.81
N GLN A 150 -10.76 -11.71 -0.26
CA GLN A 150 -11.85 -11.95 -1.20
C GLN A 150 -12.44 -13.33 -0.93
N TYR A 151 -13.64 -13.35 -0.35
CA TYR A 151 -14.26 -14.56 0.18
C TYR A 151 -15.56 -14.96 -0.50
N THR A 152 -15.88 -14.34 -1.64
CA THR A 152 -17.12 -14.64 -2.39
C THR A 152 -17.30 -16.14 -2.64
N ALA A 153 -16.28 -16.85 -3.14
CA ALA A 153 -16.40 -18.27 -3.47
C ALA A 153 -16.63 -19.13 -2.23
N ALA A 154 -15.89 -18.88 -1.14
CA ALA A 154 -16.07 -19.57 0.13
C ALA A 154 -17.45 -19.27 0.75
N ALA A 155 -17.81 -17.99 0.88
CA ALA A 155 -19.04 -17.54 1.52
C ALA A 155 -20.30 -18.01 0.78
N THR A 156 -20.28 -18.06 -0.55
CA THR A 156 -21.39 -18.56 -1.37
C THR A 156 -21.38 -20.10 -1.52
N GLY A 157 -20.37 -20.77 -0.97
CA GLY A 157 -20.22 -22.23 -1.01
C GLY A 157 -19.82 -22.79 -2.38
N LEU A 158 -19.28 -21.96 -3.27
CA LEU A 158 -18.59 -22.42 -4.48
C LEU A 158 -17.28 -23.13 -4.12
N GLU A 159 -16.64 -22.68 -3.03
CA GLU A 159 -15.50 -23.36 -2.40
C GLU A 159 -15.90 -23.79 -0.98
N ASN A 160 -15.64 -25.05 -0.62
CA ASN A 160 -15.92 -25.55 0.73
C ASN A 160 -14.72 -25.31 1.65
N ARG A 161 -14.49 -24.06 2.03
CA ARG A 161 -13.44 -23.67 2.97
C ARG A 161 -13.93 -22.59 3.95
N PRO A 162 -13.44 -22.58 5.19
CA PRO A 162 -13.72 -21.47 6.10
C PRO A 162 -13.01 -20.20 5.65
N PHE A 163 -13.54 -19.05 6.07
CA PHE A 163 -12.95 -17.73 5.83
C PHE A 163 -13.15 -16.82 7.04
N PRO A 164 -12.20 -15.94 7.36
CA PRO A 164 -12.35 -15.01 8.48
C PRO A 164 -13.34 -13.89 8.14
N TYR A 165 -14.20 -13.50 9.10
CA TYR A 165 -15.11 -12.37 8.87
C TYR A 165 -14.42 -11.00 8.92
N PHE A 166 -13.38 -10.87 9.75
CA PHE A 166 -12.75 -9.57 10.06
C PHE A 166 -11.22 -9.61 9.92
N ALA A 167 -10.70 -10.50 9.07
CA ALA A 167 -9.28 -10.55 8.71
C ALA A 167 -9.13 -10.65 7.18
N GLY A 168 -7.99 -10.18 6.67
CA GLY A 168 -7.57 -10.39 5.29
C GLY A 168 -6.38 -11.34 5.23
N ASP A 169 -6.14 -11.92 4.07
CA ASP A 169 -5.00 -12.79 3.78
C ASP A 169 -4.11 -12.25 2.65
N THR A 170 -4.50 -11.12 2.05
CA THR A 170 -3.81 -10.47 0.94
C THR A 170 -3.47 -9.04 1.30
N GLU A 171 -2.22 -8.62 1.08
CA GLU A 171 -1.78 -7.24 1.34
C GLU A 171 -2.45 -6.25 0.39
N MET A 172 -2.69 -5.03 0.87
CA MET A 172 -3.22 -3.96 0.04
C MET A 172 -2.15 -3.45 -0.92
N GLU A 173 -2.49 -3.33 -2.19
CA GLU A 173 -1.59 -2.83 -3.21
C GLU A 173 -1.63 -1.29 -3.29
N HIS A 174 -0.44 -0.70 -3.40
CA HIS A 174 -0.22 0.74 -3.52
C HIS A 174 0.69 1.03 -4.71
N PHE A 175 0.12 1.51 -5.81
CA PHE A 175 0.86 1.76 -7.05
C PHE A 175 0.78 3.21 -7.52
N LEU A 176 1.86 3.67 -8.14
CA LEU A 176 1.87 4.82 -9.03
C LEU A 176 2.28 4.35 -10.42
N TYR A 177 1.43 4.62 -11.40
CA TYR A 177 1.67 4.36 -12.82
C TYR A 177 1.92 5.69 -13.53
N PHE A 178 2.90 5.72 -14.42
CA PHE A 178 3.00 6.82 -15.38
C PHE A 178 3.55 6.32 -16.72
N ALA A 179 2.99 6.84 -17.80
CA ALA A 179 3.41 6.57 -19.16
C ALA A 179 4.30 7.70 -19.67
N CYS A 180 5.36 7.37 -20.39
CA CYS A 180 6.16 8.33 -21.13
C CYS A 180 6.41 7.79 -22.53
N ASP A 181 5.73 8.35 -23.53
CA ASP A 181 5.76 7.82 -24.90
C ASP A 181 7.14 7.95 -25.56
N ALA A 182 7.99 8.87 -25.09
CA ALA A 182 9.37 8.95 -25.52
C ALA A 182 10.16 7.66 -25.24
N LEU A 183 9.78 6.90 -24.19
CA LEU A 183 10.39 5.60 -23.87
C LEU A 183 10.05 4.51 -24.88
N LEU A 184 8.96 4.65 -25.65
CA LEU A 184 8.60 3.71 -26.71
C LEU A 184 9.56 3.77 -27.91
N ASN A 185 10.31 4.87 -28.03
CA ASN A 185 11.25 5.10 -29.13
C ASN A 185 12.66 4.58 -28.83
N ILE A 186 12.91 4.08 -27.61
CA ILE A 186 14.19 3.47 -27.22
C ILE A 186 14.34 2.13 -27.94
N LYS A 187 15.47 1.93 -28.63
CA LYS A 187 15.78 0.70 -29.38
C LYS A 187 16.67 -0.27 -28.63
N ASP A 188 17.56 0.27 -27.80
CA ASP A 188 18.56 -0.48 -27.03
C ASP A 188 18.43 -0.14 -25.54
N PRO A 189 18.83 -1.03 -24.62
CA PRO A 189 18.81 -0.74 -23.18
C PRO A 189 19.51 0.59 -22.87
N THR A 190 18.77 1.53 -22.28
CA THR A 190 19.22 2.92 -22.11
C THR A 190 19.00 3.36 -20.67
N ASP A 191 19.98 4.04 -20.09
CA ASP A 191 19.81 4.65 -18.76
C ASP A 191 18.83 5.81 -18.84
N ILE A 192 17.82 5.83 -17.97
CA ILE A 192 16.84 6.93 -17.91
C ILE A 192 16.81 7.51 -16.50
N SER A 193 16.60 8.83 -16.39
CA SER A 193 16.48 9.50 -15.10
C SER A 193 15.09 10.09 -14.93
N ILE A 194 14.41 9.77 -13.82
CA ILE A 194 13.08 10.27 -13.50
C ILE A 194 13.20 11.22 -12.32
N ARG A 195 12.70 12.45 -12.47
CA ARG A 195 12.66 13.48 -11.45
C ARG A 195 11.22 13.70 -10.99
N PHE A 196 10.98 13.49 -9.70
CA PHE A 196 9.74 13.86 -9.02
C PHE A 196 9.98 15.14 -8.24
N GLN A 197 9.25 16.20 -8.57
CA GLN A 197 9.16 17.37 -7.71
C GLN A 197 8.14 17.06 -6.61
N THR A 198 8.53 17.20 -5.34
CA THR A 198 7.74 16.76 -4.20
C THR A 198 7.96 17.64 -2.98
N ASN A 199 6.97 17.73 -2.09
CA ASN A 199 7.11 18.43 -0.82
C ASN A 199 8.05 17.72 0.19
N SER A 200 8.42 16.46 -0.05
CA SER A 200 9.25 15.69 0.87
C SER A 200 10.10 14.63 0.15
N ALA A 201 11.12 15.07 -0.58
CA ALA A 201 12.01 14.16 -1.33
C ALA A 201 12.79 13.20 -0.42
N ALA A 202 13.24 13.69 0.75
CA ALA A 202 13.96 12.88 1.72
C ALA A 202 13.12 11.72 2.28
N GLN A 203 11.80 11.91 2.41
CA GLN A 203 10.90 10.87 2.85
C GLN A 203 10.57 9.89 1.72
N LEU A 204 10.27 10.39 0.52
CA LEU A 204 10.03 9.54 -0.64
C LEU A 204 11.21 8.59 -0.91
N ASN A 205 12.44 9.07 -0.74
CA ASN A 205 13.67 8.27 -0.89
C ASN A 205 13.87 7.19 0.19
N LYS A 206 13.14 7.27 1.32
CA LYS A 206 13.20 6.27 2.41
C LYS A 206 12.07 5.26 2.33
N LEU A 207 11.07 5.48 1.48
CA LEU A 207 9.97 4.54 1.32
C LEU A 207 10.46 3.26 0.61
N PRO A 208 10.00 2.07 1.02
CA PRO A 208 10.37 0.81 0.38
C PRO A 208 9.63 0.67 -0.96
N ILE A 209 10.14 1.32 -2.00
CA ILE A 209 9.53 1.36 -3.34
C ILE A 209 10.31 0.46 -4.30
N SER A 210 9.59 -0.38 -5.04
CA SER A 210 10.15 -1.09 -6.20
C SER A 210 9.66 -0.50 -7.51
N TRP A 211 10.50 -0.56 -8.53
CA TRP A 211 10.20 -0.11 -9.88
C TRP A 211 9.92 -1.29 -10.79
N ALA A 212 8.99 -1.13 -11.73
CA ALA A 212 8.68 -2.13 -12.75
C ALA A 212 8.32 -1.46 -14.08
N TYR A 213 8.45 -2.22 -15.16
CA TYR A 213 8.00 -1.86 -16.50
C TYR A 213 7.09 -2.96 -17.06
N TRP A 214 6.24 -2.62 -18.04
CA TRP A 214 5.41 -3.62 -18.69
C TRP A 214 6.20 -4.37 -19.77
N ASP A 215 6.21 -5.70 -19.69
CA ASP A 215 6.73 -6.59 -20.74
C ASP A 215 5.59 -7.26 -21.50
N ASP A 216 5.47 -6.94 -22.78
CA ASP A 216 4.43 -7.47 -23.66
C ASP A 216 4.61 -8.97 -23.96
N LYS A 217 5.85 -9.49 -23.91
CA LYS A 217 6.11 -10.92 -24.14
C LYS A 217 5.66 -11.76 -22.95
N ALA A 218 5.97 -11.30 -21.74
CA ALA A 218 5.54 -11.95 -20.50
C ALA A 218 4.07 -11.67 -20.14
N LYS A 219 3.45 -10.66 -20.77
CA LYS A 219 2.13 -10.11 -20.39
C LYS A 219 2.06 -9.78 -18.90
N ALA A 220 3.17 -9.24 -18.37
CA ALA A 220 3.33 -9.01 -16.95
C ALA A 220 4.26 -7.82 -16.66
N TRP A 221 4.14 -7.28 -15.45
CA TRP A 221 5.07 -6.28 -14.92
C TRP A 221 6.39 -6.95 -14.53
N GLN A 222 7.49 -6.51 -15.12
CA GLN A 222 8.83 -6.97 -14.81
C GLN A 222 9.53 -5.99 -13.87
N PRO A 223 10.11 -6.45 -12.74
CA PRO A 223 10.78 -5.57 -11.80
C PRO A 223 12.15 -5.12 -12.33
N PHE A 224 12.53 -3.89 -12.00
CA PHE A 224 13.95 -3.49 -12.02
C PHE A 224 14.65 -4.07 -10.79
N THR A 225 15.84 -4.61 -10.99
CA THR A 225 16.66 -5.10 -9.88
C THR A 225 17.21 -3.93 -9.05
N GLN A 226 17.59 -4.18 -7.80
CA GLN A 226 18.16 -3.14 -6.93
C GLN A 226 19.43 -2.50 -7.52
N ALA A 227 20.23 -3.26 -8.29
CA ALA A 227 21.43 -2.72 -8.95
C ALA A 227 21.12 -1.77 -10.12
N GLN A 228 19.92 -1.85 -10.69
CA GLN A 228 19.46 -0.99 -11.78
C GLN A 228 18.79 0.29 -11.28
N VAL A 229 18.50 0.40 -9.99
CA VAL A 229 17.77 1.54 -9.43
C VAL A 229 18.69 2.33 -8.52
N ASN A 230 19.03 3.55 -8.91
CA ASN A 230 19.78 4.48 -8.08
C ASN A 230 18.92 5.71 -7.80
N SER A 231 18.58 5.93 -6.53
CA SER A 231 17.70 7.03 -6.11
C SER A 231 18.41 7.98 -5.16
N GLN A 232 18.18 9.28 -5.37
CA GLN A 232 18.74 10.35 -4.56
C GLN A 232 17.70 11.42 -4.25
N ALA A 233 17.76 11.98 -3.05
CA ALA A 233 16.94 13.10 -2.63
C ALA A 233 17.75 14.41 -2.67
N THR A 234 17.13 15.45 -3.21
CA THR A 234 17.56 16.85 -3.07
C THR A 234 16.55 17.59 -2.21
N ASN A 235 16.73 18.89 -1.96
CA ASN A 235 15.77 19.67 -1.15
C ASN A 235 14.36 19.73 -1.76
N GLU A 236 14.24 19.67 -3.09
CA GLU A 236 12.97 19.91 -3.81
C GLU A 236 12.52 18.74 -4.69
N ALA A 237 13.40 17.76 -4.92
CA ALA A 237 13.11 16.67 -5.83
C ALA A 237 13.75 15.35 -5.42
N TRP A 238 13.05 14.28 -5.73
CA TRP A 238 13.55 12.92 -5.70
C TRP A 238 13.89 12.51 -7.14
N VAL A 239 15.13 12.08 -7.36
CA VAL A 239 15.62 11.69 -8.69
C VAL A 239 16.02 10.23 -8.65
N THR A 240 15.45 9.43 -9.55
CA THR A 240 15.78 8.02 -9.71
C THR A 240 16.34 7.78 -11.10
N THR A 241 17.53 7.21 -11.18
CA THR A 241 18.08 6.66 -12.41
C THR A 241 17.77 5.18 -12.49
N LEU A 242 17.17 4.76 -13.60
CA LEU A 242 16.95 3.37 -13.98
C LEU A 242 17.99 3.01 -15.05
N THR A 243 19.00 2.22 -14.66
CA THR A 243 20.09 1.78 -15.53
C THR A 243 19.63 0.66 -16.46
N ALA A 244 20.03 0.74 -17.73
CA ALA A 244 19.69 -0.20 -18.79
C ALA A 244 18.17 -0.47 -18.88
N CYS A 245 17.36 0.59 -18.92
CA CYS A 245 15.92 0.47 -19.16
C CYS A 245 15.67 -0.16 -20.53
N PRO A 246 14.97 -1.30 -20.61
CA PRO A 246 14.77 -1.99 -21.87
C PRO A 246 13.80 -1.23 -22.77
N PRO A 247 13.79 -1.53 -24.09
CA PRO A 247 12.77 -1.02 -25.02
C PRO A 247 11.36 -1.34 -24.52
N LEU A 248 10.56 -0.29 -24.26
CA LEU A 248 9.19 -0.47 -23.79
C LEU A 248 8.23 -0.74 -24.95
N LYS A 249 7.15 -1.46 -24.65
CA LYS A 249 6.00 -1.63 -25.55
C LYS A 249 4.77 -0.97 -24.97
N ALA A 250 3.92 -0.45 -25.86
CA ALA A 250 2.68 0.18 -25.45
C ALA A 250 1.76 -0.83 -24.76
N SER A 251 1.19 -0.44 -23.63
CA SER A 251 0.16 -1.21 -22.91
C SER A 251 -0.92 -0.30 -22.36
N VAL A 252 -2.03 -0.88 -21.92
CA VAL A 252 -3.19 -0.15 -21.40
C VAL A 252 -3.27 -0.30 -19.89
N VAL A 253 -3.25 0.81 -19.17
CA VAL A 253 -3.51 0.87 -17.73
C VAL A 253 -4.75 1.73 -17.51
N ASN A 254 -5.82 1.12 -16.97
CA ASN A 254 -7.10 1.78 -16.67
C ASN A 254 -7.59 2.69 -17.83
N GLY A 255 -7.65 2.11 -19.04
CA GLY A 255 -8.14 2.79 -20.25
C GLY A 255 -7.15 3.69 -20.98
N SER A 256 -5.96 3.96 -20.43
CA SER A 256 -4.94 4.81 -21.08
C SER A 256 -3.80 3.98 -21.70
N ALA A 257 -3.48 4.21 -22.97
CA ALA A 257 -2.39 3.53 -23.67
C ALA A 257 -1.07 4.31 -23.60
N GLY A 258 0.07 3.64 -23.42
CA GLY A 258 1.38 4.30 -23.41
C GLY A 258 2.54 3.38 -23.00
N GLY A 259 3.75 3.93 -22.94
CA GLY A 259 4.95 3.25 -22.43
C GLY A 259 5.05 3.37 -20.91
N TRP A 260 4.52 2.39 -20.19
CA TRP A 260 4.31 2.50 -18.74
C TRP A 260 5.47 2.05 -17.86
N LEU A 261 5.74 2.86 -16.84
CA LEU A 261 6.50 2.50 -15.65
C LEU A 261 5.55 2.45 -14.44
N ARG A 262 5.88 1.61 -13.47
CA ARG A 262 5.13 1.41 -12.22
C ARG A 262 6.05 1.48 -11.01
N LEU A 263 5.65 2.26 -10.01
CA LEU A 263 6.18 2.20 -8.65
C LEU A 263 5.20 1.38 -7.81
N GLN A 264 5.73 0.50 -6.97
CA GLN A 264 4.97 -0.21 -5.92
C GLN A 264 5.55 0.15 -4.57
N LEU A 265 4.70 0.61 -3.65
CA LEU A 265 5.07 0.81 -2.26
C LEU A 265 4.86 -0.50 -1.49
N HIS A 266 5.94 -1.02 -0.89
CA HIS A 266 5.95 -2.20 -0.01
C HIS A 266 5.88 -1.79 1.46
N LEU A 267 4.96 -0.87 1.76
CA LEU A 267 4.69 -0.40 3.10
C LEU A 267 3.18 -0.42 3.32
N PRO A 268 2.70 -1.15 4.34
CA PRO A 268 1.29 -1.11 4.71
C PRO A 268 0.84 0.30 5.10
N LEU A 269 -0.32 0.74 4.63
CA LEU A 269 -0.91 2.04 4.95
C LEU A 269 -2.29 1.90 5.64
N PRO A 270 -2.37 1.30 6.85
CA PRO A 270 -3.60 1.32 7.63
C PRO A 270 -4.03 2.76 7.99
N PRO A 271 -5.31 3.06 8.18
CA PRO A 271 -5.78 4.42 8.45
C PRO A 271 -5.23 5.01 9.74
N ASN A 272 -5.16 6.34 9.80
CA ASN A 272 -4.74 7.11 10.98
C ASN A 272 -5.52 6.68 12.25
N ARG A 273 -4.86 6.73 13.40
CA ARG A 273 -5.45 6.31 14.69
C ARG A 273 -5.12 7.31 15.79
N GLN A 274 -6.05 7.39 16.74
CA GLN A 274 -5.89 8.07 18.01
C GLN A 274 -6.14 7.08 19.14
N ASP A 275 -5.80 7.48 20.36
CA ASP A 275 -6.05 6.72 21.59
C ASP A 275 -5.40 5.32 21.59
N LEU A 276 -4.20 5.22 21.01
CA LEU A 276 -3.44 3.97 21.00
C LEU A 276 -2.89 3.68 22.42
N PRO A 277 -3.06 2.44 22.92
CA PRO A 277 -2.67 2.12 24.29
C PRO A 277 -1.15 2.03 24.43
N LEU A 278 -0.66 2.55 25.55
CA LEU A 278 0.67 2.20 26.06
C LEU A 278 0.54 1.04 27.03
N ASP A 279 1.47 0.09 26.91
CA ASP A 279 1.44 -1.15 27.66
C ASP A 279 2.29 -1.03 28.92
N GLY A 280 3.41 -0.31 28.89
CA GLY A 280 4.35 -0.25 30.01
C GLY A 280 5.05 1.09 30.19
N ILE A 281 5.51 1.33 31.42
CA ILE A 281 6.30 2.50 31.81
C ILE A 281 7.46 2.12 32.72
N ALA A 282 8.57 2.86 32.65
CA ALA A 282 9.61 2.85 33.67
C ALA A 282 10.17 4.26 33.87
N VAL A 283 10.65 4.57 35.07
CA VAL A 283 11.28 5.86 35.41
C VAL A 283 12.67 5.59 35.99
N GLY A 284 13.69 6.28 35.48
CA GLY A 284 15.08 6.13 35.93
C GLY A 284 15.58 4.69 35.85
N SER A 285 15.95 4.13 36.99
CA SER A 285 16.42 2.75 37.16
C SER A 285 15.34 1.78 37.65
N SER A 286 14.09 2.24 37.81
CA SER A 286 12.99 1.40 38.29
C SER A 286 12.63 0.30 37.28
N LYS A 287 12.10 -0.81 37.80
CA LYS A 287 11.54 -1.89 36.98
C LYS A 287 10.29 -1.40 36.22
N PRO A 288 10.05 -1.87 34.99
CA PRO A 288 8.81 -1.65 34.26
C PRO A 288 7.54 -2.00 35.05
N SER A 289 6.49 -1.21 34.89
CA SER A 289 5.15 -1.45 35.42
C SER A 289 4.07 -1.03 34.41
N LYS A 290 2.80 -1.42 34.67
CA LYS A 290 1.66 -0.93 33.89
C LYS A 290 1.57 0.59 34.03
N LEU A 291 1.20 1.29 32.95
CA LEU A 291 1.04 2.74 32.99
C LEU A 291 0.03 3.14 34.07
N ALA A 292 0.48 3.98 35.01
CA ALA A 292 -0.33 4.59 36.04
C ALA A 292 -0.20 6.12 35.92
N LEU A 293 -1.34 6.79 35.92
CA LEU A 293 -1.45 8.24 35.86
C LEU A 293 -2.07 8.75 37.17
N PRO A 294 -1.64 9.91 37.69
CA PRO A 294 -0.64 10.81 37.12
C PRO A 294 0.81 10.31 37.29
N LEU A 295 1.66 10.65 36.33
CA LEU A 295 3.03 10.14 36.19
C LEU A 295 4.07 11.22 36.52
N THR A 296 5.09 10.89 37.31
CA THR A 296 6.30 11.71 37.51
C THR A 296 7.46 11.21 36.61
N PRO A 297 7.62 11.72 35.38
CA PRO A 297 8.54 11.16 34.38
C PRO A 297 10.03 11.19 34.79
N PHE A 298 10.43 12.09 35.70
CA PHE A 298 11.82 12.17 36.17
C PHE A 298 11.92 11.92 37.68
N GLY A 299 10.93 11.22 38.26
CA GLY A 299 10.77 11.05 39.70
C GLY A 299 10.25 12.32 40.39
N ALA A 300 9.85 12.19 41.66
CA ALA A 300 9.19 13.26 42.41
C ALA A 300 10.02 14.56 42.49
N ASN A 301 11.35 14.44 42.56
CA ASN A 301 12.27 15.58 42.66
C ASN A 301 12.97 15.90 41.32
N GLY A 302 12.59 15.25 40.21
CA GLY A 302 13.21 15.47 38.90
C GLY A 302 14.65 14.95 38.78
N SER A 303 15.10 14.07 39.69
CA SER A 303 16.47 13.52 39.71
C SER A 303 16.72 12.41 38.69
N GLY A 304 15.66 11.77 38.16
CA GLY A 304 15.75 10.75 37.13
C GLY A 304 16.18 11.34 35.79
N GLN A 305 17.07 10.65 35.08
CA GLN A 305 17.53 11.09 33.75
C GLN A 305 16.58 10.69 32.61
N TYR A 306 15.83 9.59 32.79
CA TYR A 306 15.01 9.01 31.74
C TYR A 306 13.63 8.62 32.28
N PHE A 307 12.61 8.74 31.44
CA PHE A 307 11.45 7.84 31.50
C PHE A 307 11.35 7.04 30.23
N TYR A 308 10.69 5.89 30.34
CA TYR A 308 10.52 4.93 29.27
C TYR A 308 9.04 4.71 29.06
N LEU A 309 8.63 4.66 27.80
CA LEU A 309 7.30 4.26 27.40
C LEU A 309 7.43 3.01 26.53
N SER A 310 6.50 2.08 26.72
CA SER A 310 6.35 0.91 25.87
C SER A 310 4.93 0.88 25.33
N GLY A 311 4.80 0.68 24.03
CA GLY A 311 3.52 0.48 23.37
C GLY A 311 3.75 -0.33 22.11
N GLU A 312 3.43 -1.62 22.15
CA GLU A 312 3.66 -2.48 20.99
C GLU A 312 2.80 -2.02 19.83
N THR A 313 1.49 -1.86 20.06
CA THR A 313 0.52 -1.42 19.03
C THR A 313 0.65 0.07 18.70
N ALA A 314 1.03 0.90 19.69
CA ALA A 314 1.16 2.33 19.53
C ALA A 314 2.32 2.74 18.62
N PHE A 315 3.43 1.99 18.68
CA PHE A 315 4.65 2.26 17.90
C PHE A 315 4.90 1.23 16.80
N LEU A 316 3.86 0.47 16.43
CA LEU A 316 3.94 -0.59 15.43
C LEU A 316 4.08 -0.05 14.00
N ARG A 317 3.50 1.12 13.73
CA ARG A 317 3.25 1.65 12.37
C ARG A 317 4.48 2.23 11.71
N ARG A 318 5.20 1.41 10.95
CA ARG A 318 6.46 1.78 10.31
C ARG A 318 6.25 2.94 9.32
N GLY A 319 7.13 3.95 9.39
CA GLY A 319 7.07 5.11 8.50
C GLY A 319 5.96 6.13 8.82
N ALA A 320 5.07 5.86 9.78
CA ALA A 320 4.06 6.81 10.23
C ALA A 320 4.66 7.83 11.21
N ALA A 321 4.04 9.02 11.27
CA ALA A 321 4.31 9.98 12.33
C ALA A 321 3.56 9.54 13.60
N ALA A 322 4.29 9.34 14.69
CA ALA A 322 3.73 9.16 16.02
C ALA A 322 3.60 10.52 16.73
N THR A 323 2.52 10.65 17.49
CA THR A 323 2.23 11.82 18.32
C THR A 323 1.92 11.35 19.74
N ILE A 324 2.47 12.05 20.73
CA ILE A 324 2.16 11.85 22.14
C ILE A 324 1.62 13.16 22.69
N ASP A 325 0.31 13.24 22.87
CA ASP A 325 -0.36 14.39 23.46
C ASP A 325 -0.24 14.31 24.99
N ILE A 326 0.34 15.35 25.59
CA ILE A 326 0.64 15.39 27.03
C ILE A 326 -0.13 16.53 27.68
N VAL A 327 -0.89 16.16 28.71
CA VAL A 327 -1.50 17.11 29.64
C VAL A 327 -0.80 16.98 30.99
N LEU A 328 -0.30 18.10 31.50
CA LEU A 328 0.40 18.18 32.79
C LEU A 328 -0.60 18.49 33.91
N GLU A 329 -0.46 17.78 35.02
CA GLU A 329 -1.04 18.17 36.32
C GLU A 329 -0.18 19.25 36.97
N THR A 330 1.14 19.14 36.82
CA THR A 330 2.12 20.11 37.31
C THR A 330 3.14 20.37 36.21
N SER A 331 3.32 21.63 35.83
CA SER A 331 4.30 22.01 34.83
C SER A 331 5.71 21.95 35.40
N GLY A 332 6.67 21.52 34.58
CA GLY A 332 8.08 21.59 34.95
C GLY A 332 8.58 23.03 34.93
N ILE A 333 9.46 23.39 35.87
CA ILE A 333 10.16 24.68 35.90
C ILE A 333 11.65 24.40 36.01
N GLY A 334 12.47 25.10 35.25
CA GLY A 334 13.92 24.91 35.23
C GLY A 334 14.62 25.70 34.13
N SER A 335 15.90 25.40 33.91
CA SER A 335 16.74 26.06 32.91
C SER A 335 17.23 25.09 31.84
N ASN A 336 17.27 25.55 30.58
CA ASN A 336 17.72 24.79 29.41
C ASN A 336 17.01 23.43 29.25
N LEU A 337 15.70 23.41 29.50
CA LEU A 337 14.90 22.19 29.47
C LEU A 337 14.55 21.80 28.03
N SER A 338 14.91 20.58 27.65
CA SER A 338 14.42 19.93 26.42
C SER A 338 14.34 18.41 26.61
N LEU A 339 13.67 17.73 25.68
CA LEU A 339 13.64 16.28 25.63
C LEU A 339 14.45 15.75 24.45
N GLU A 340 15.09 14.61 24.66
CA GLU A 340 15.65 13.79 23.59
C GLU A 340 14.95 12.43 23.60
N LEU A 341 14.38 12.03 22.46
CA LEU A 341 13.82 10.70 22.28
C LEU A 341 14.89 9.75 21.78
N MET A 342 14.96 8.59 22.40
CA MET A 342 15.74 7.47 21.89
C MET A 342 14.88 6.22 21.81
N ILE A 343 15.11 5.43 20.77
CA ILE A 343 14.49 4.12 20.57
C ILE A 343 15.54 3.03 20.67
N GLN A 344 15.06 1.81 20.95
CA GLN A 344 15.92 0.65 20.86
C GLN A 344 15.97 0.19 19.40
N HIS A 345 17.10 0.48 18.74
CA HIS A 345 17.37 0.11 17.36
C HIS A 345 18.15 -1.20 17.33
N THR A 346 17.67 -2.18 16.57
CA THR A 346 18.36 -3.45 16.34
C THR A 346 18.95 -3.46 14.94
N ASN A 347 20.27 -3.64 14.82
CA ASN A 347 20.91 -3.74 13.51
C ASN A 347 20.65 -5.12 12.86
N SER A 348 21.04 -5.28 11.59
CA SER A 348 20.91 -6.54 10.84
C SER A 348 21.64 -7.74 11.47
N SER A 349 22.58 -7.50 12.39
CA SER A 349 23.30 -8.54 13.15
C SER A 349 22.63 -8.91 14.48
N GLY A 350 21.48 -8.32 14.81
CA GLY A 350 20.72 -8.60 16.03
C GLY A 350 21.16 -7.83 17.28
N ASN A 351 22.15 -6.93 17.16
CA ASN A 351 22.61 -6.11 18.28
C ASN A 351 21.69 -4.91 18.49
N SER A 352 21.23 -4.71 19.73
CA SER A 352 20.31 -3.63 20.09
C SER A 352 21.03 -2.49 20.82
N THR A 353 20.92 -1.28 20.30
CA THR A 353 21.48 -0.05 20.90
C THR A 353 20.41 1.04 21.01
N TRP A 354 20.66 2.05 21.84
CA TRP A 354 19.80 3.23 21.88
C TRP A 354 20.22 4.20 20.77
N GLN A 355 19.29 4.56 19.90
CA GLN A 355 19.49 5.54 18.84
C GLN A 355 18.57 6.73 19.04
N SER A 356 19.12 7.94 18.87
CA SER A 356 18.36 9.18 18.94
C SER A 356 17.41 9.31 17.74
N LEU A 357 16.18 9.74 18.00
CA LEU A 357 15.21 10.11 16.97
C LEU A 357 14.90 11.61 17.08
N PRO A 358 14.91 12.34 15.95
CA PRO A 358 14.45 13.72 15.92
C PRO A 358 13.00 13.82 16.38
N ILE A 359 12.71 14.80 17.24
CA ILE A 359 11.37 15.09 17.72
C ILE A 359 11.02 16.56 17.51
N GLN A 360 9.73 16.83 17.31
CA GLN A 360 9.14 18.14 17.51
C GLN A 360 8.47 18.13 18.89
N ASP A 361 9.07 18.82 19.85
CA ASP A 361 8.59 18.86 21.24
C ASP A 361 7.77 20.13 21.51
N GLY A 362 6.45 20.04 21.35
CA GLY A 362 5.52 21.11 21.69
C GLY A 362 5.37 21.34 23.20
N THR A 363 5.85 20.45 24.05
CA THR A 363 5.82 20.60 25.52
C THR A 363 6.97 21.47 26.05
N ALA A 364 7.97 21.74 25.20
CA ALA A 364 9.19 22.47 25.53
C ALA A 364 9.85 21.92 26.81
N GLY A 365 10.19 20.63 26.82
CA GLY A 365 10.76 19.99 27.99
C GLY A 365 9.74 19.81 29.12
N LEU A 366 8.49 19.44 28.82
CA LEU A 366 7.41 19.28 29.80
C LEU A 366 7.18 20.52 30.70
N THR A 367 7.40 21.72 30.16
CA THR A 367 7.14 22.99 30.86
C THR A 367 5.71 23.49 30.62
N LYS A 368 5.02 22.92 29.64
CA LYS A 368 3.61 23.18 29.31
C LYS A 368 2.96 21.95 28.69
N ASN A 369 1.63 21.96 28.64
CA ASN A 369 0.89 21.00 27.82
C ASN A 369 1.31 21.12 26.35
N GLY A 370 1.31 20.00 25.63
CA GLY A 370 1.70 20.00 24.23
C GLY A 370 1.82 18.61 23.68
N GLN A 371 2.17 18.54 22.39
CA GLN A 371 2.36 17.30 21.66
C GLN A 371 3.85 17.08 21.39
N ILE A 372 4.31 15.86 21.58
CA ILE A 372 5.61 15.41 21.05
C ILE A 372 5.35 14.62 19.77
N ARG A 373 5.97 15.01 18.65
CA ARG A 373 5.82 14.35 17.36
C ARG A 373 7.15 13.80 16.84
N PHE A 374 7.17 12.60 16.29
CA PHE A 374 8.36 11.98 15.69
C PHE A 374 7.99 10.95 14.61
N GLN A 375 8.93 10.61 13.72
CA GLN A 375 8.72 9.60 12.67
C GLN A 375 9.15 8.22 13.15
N ILE A 376 8.30 7.22 12.99
CA ILE A 376 8.64 5.81 13.25
C ILE A 376 9.52 5.31 12.08
N PRO A 377 10.67 4.65 12.34
CA PRO A 377 11.51 4.13 11.27
C PRO A 377 10.77 3.17 10.33
N ALA A 378 10.86 3.42 9.01
CA ALA A 378 10.20 2.60 7.99
C ALA A 378 10.93 1.28 7.72
N ASP A 379 12.23 1.22 8.03
CA ASP A 379 13.11 0.06 7.80
C ASP A 379 12.86 -1.10 8.78
N GLY A 380 11.96 -0.93 9.74
CA GLY A 380 11.65 -1.94 10.75
C GLY A 380 12.75 -2.10 11.81
N SER A 381 13.71 -1.20 11.91
CA SER A 381 14.81 -1.33 12.88
C SER A 381 14.40 -1.24 14.36
N TRP A 382 13.25 -0.62 14.66
CA TRP A 382 12.73 -0.49 16.01
C TRP A 382 11.97 -1.73 16.46
N GLN A 383 12.68 -2.79 16.87
CA GLN A 383 12.10 -4.10 17.18
C GLN A 383 11.46 -4.21 18.57
N VAL A 384 10.65 -5.25 18.76
CA VAL A 384 10.12 -5.62 20.09
C VAL A 384 11.25 -6.19 20.93
N THR A 385 11.40 -5.71 22.16
CA THR A 385 12.45 -6.16 23.08
C THR A 385 11.88 -6.49 24.45
N SER A 386 12.54 -7.39 25.17
CA SER A 386 12.20 -7.74 26.55
C SER A 386 13.09 -6.98 27.52
N ARG A 387 12.47 -6.29 28.48
CA ARG A 387 13.16 -5.63 29.59
C ARG A 387 12.52 -6.06 30.90
N PHE A 388 13.27 -6.76 31.75
CA PHE A 388 12.76 -7.33 33.02
C PHE A 388 11.46 -8.15 32.85
N ASN A 389 11.42 -9.03 31.83
CA ASN A 389 10.24 -9.81 31.43
C ASN A 389 9.04 -8.99 30.93
N TRP A 390 9.24 -7.70 30.63
CA TRP A 390 8.26 -6.87 29.95
C TRP A 390 8.63 -6.71 28.48
N THR A 391 7.85 -7.35 27.62
CA THR A 391 8.03 -7.32 26.17
C THR A 391 7.28 -6.12 25.58
N GLY A 392 7.91 -5.37 24.66
CA GLY A 392 7.24 -4.32 23.89
C GLY A 392 8.21 -3.49 23.05
N ARG A 393 7.69 -2.51 22.29
CA ARG A 393 8.51 -1.53 21.59
C ARG A 393 8.81 -0.37 22.52
N TRP A 394 10.04 -0.32 23.02
CA TRP A 394 10.47 0.65 24.02
C TRP A 394 11.04 1.91 23.39
N CYS A 395 10.59 3.07 23.86
CA CYS A 395 11.29 4.33 23.71
C CYS A 395 11.66 4.91 25.08
N ARG A 396 12.66 5.78 25.11
CA ARG A 396 13.04 6.55 26.30
C ARG A 396 13.15 8.01 25.96
N PHE A 397 12.72 8.84 26.89
CA PHE A 397 12.89 10.29 26.84
C PHE A 397 13.94 10.65 27.87
N ALA A 398 15.04 11.25 27.42
CA ALA A 398 16.03 11.87 28.29
C ALA A 398 15.69 13.34 28.50
N LYS A 399 15.85 13.81 29.74
CA LYS A 399 15.84 15.26 30.00
C LYS A 399 17.21 15.86 29.69
N VAL A 400 17.18 17.05 29.10
CA VAL A 400 18.33 17.97 29.05
C VAL A 400 18.02 19.13 30.00
N GLY A 401 19.03 19.61 30.73
CA GLY A 401 18.86 20.65 31.73
C GLY A 401 18.38 20.13 33.10
N THR A 402 18.01 21.07 33.97
CA THR A 402 17.67 20.78 35.37
C THR A 402 16.34 21.40 35.75
N TYR A 403 15.45 20.59 36.32
CA TYR A 403 14.20 21.07 36.90
C TYR A 403 14.44 21.58 38.33
N SER A 404 13.98 22.80 38.62
CA SER A 404 13.74 23.28 39.98
C SER A 404 12.38 22.81 40.51
N GLN A 405 11.42 22.55 39.62
CA GLN A 405 10.15 21.88 39.90
C GLN A 405 9.93 20.77 38.87
N ALA A 406 9.75 19.53 39.35
CA ALA A 406 9.56 18.38 38.47
C ALA A 406 8.15 18.40 37.83
N PRO A 407 8.02 18.04 36.54
CA PRO A 407 6.72 17.93 35.89
C PRO A 407 5.97 16.69 36.39
N LYS A 408 4.63 16.77 36.36
CA LYS A 408 3.73 15.65 36.63
C LYS A 408 2.70 15.57 35.51
N ILE A 409 2.66 14.43 34.81
CA ILE A 409 1.80 14.19 33.65
C ILE A 409 0.45 13.65 34.15
N LYS A 410 -0.63 14.36 33.84
CA LYS A 410 -2.01 13.98 34.16
C LYS A 410 -2.54 12.94 33.19
N SER A 411 -2.32 13.16 31.90
CA SER A 411 -2.73 12.23 30.84
C SER A 411 -1.75 12.25 29.69
N LEU A 412 -1.69 11.11 29.01
CA LEU A 412 -0.93 10.94 27.79
C LEU A 412 -1.79 10.13 26.81
N THR A 413 -1.81 10.54 25.55
CA THR A 413 -2.56 9.88 24.48
C THR A 413 -1.63 9.71 23.29
N VAL A 414 -1.64 8.53 22.65
CA VAL A 414 -0.80 8.27 21.48
C VAL A 414 -1.65 8.20 20.22
N GLY A 415 -1.24 8.92 19.20
CA GLY A 415 -1.83 8.91 17.87
C GLY A 415 -0.80 8.62 16.79
N THR A 416 -1.26 8.12 15.65
CA THR A 416 -0.43 7.92 14.45
C THR A 416 -1.12 8.50 13.23
N SER A 417 -0.34 9.17 12.39
CA SER A 417 -0.78 9.75 11.13
C SER A 417 0.25 9.56 10.02
N TRP A 418 -0.23 9.42 8.79
CA TRP A 418 0.63 9.36 7.61
C TRP A 418 0.96 10.75 7.06
N ASP A 419 2.25 11.06 6.97
CA ASP A 419 2.77 12.27 6.32
C ASP A 419 3.24 11.94 4.89
N LEU A 420 2.42 11.28 4.07
CA LEU A 420 2.88 10.78 2.76
C LEU A 420 3.31 11.93 1.83
N PRO A 421 4.40 11.74 1.05
CA PRO A 421 4.87 12.75 0.10
C PRO A 421 3.83 12.98 -1.00
N SER A 422 3.65 14.23 -1.38
CA SER A 422 2.86 14.64 -2.54
C SER A 422 3.78 14.93 -3.72
N VAL A 423 3.35 14.61 -4.93
CA VAL A 423 4.06 14.84 -6.18
C VAL A 423 3.43 16.04 -6.88
N GLN A 424 4.26 17.03 -7.21
CA GLN A 424 3.87 18.22 -7.96
C GLN A 424 4.04 18.01 -9.46
N SER A 425 5.14 17.38 -9.86
CA SER A 425 5.42 17.09 -11.27
C SER A 425 6.36 15.88 -11.38
N ILE A 426 6.30 15.22 -12.53
CA ILE A 426 7.20 14.13 -12.91
C ILE A 426 7.86 14.54 -14.24
N GLN A 427 9.17 14.36 -14.34
CA GLN A 427 9.93 14.55 -15.56
C GLN A 427 10.78 13.30 -15.82
N VAL A 428 10.78 12.84 -17.07
CA VAL A 428 11.61 11.72 -17.54
C VAL A 428 12.68 12.29 -18.45
N ASN A 429 13.93 12.05 -18.09
CA ASN A 429 15.12 12.53 -18.77
C ASN A 429 15.82 11.37 -19.47
N LEU A 430 16.01 11.51 -20.78
CA LEU A 430 16.82 10.62 -21.60
C LEU A 430 18.25 11.16 -21.75
N PRO A 431 19.24 10.29 -21.93
CA PRO A 431 20.61 10.72 -22.16
C PRO A 431 20.69 11.41 -23.53
N SER A 432 21.19 12.64 -23.54
CA SER A 432 21.30 13.50 -24.72
C SER A 432 22.72 13.52 -25.22
N THR A 433 23.17 12.45 -25.85
CA THR A 433 24.41 12.46 -26.62
C THR A 433 24.20 11.73 -27.93
N ARG A 434 23.98 12.50 -29.00
CA ARG A 434 24.26 12.03 -30.35
C ARG A 434 25.69 12.43 -30.71
N PRO A 435 26.41 11.66 -31.52
CA PRO A 435 27.69 12.10 -32.06
C PRO A 435 27.51 13.43 -32.84
N PRO A 436 28.51 14.33 -32.83
CA PRO A 436 28.46 15.57 -33.61
C PRO A 436 28.22 15.27 -35.10
N ILE A 437 27.34 16.03 -35.73
CA ILE A 437 27.01 15.91 -37.15
C ILE A 437 27.89 16.90 -37.92
N LEU A 438 28.64 16.44 -38.92
CA LEU A 438 29.45 17.34 -39.75
C LEU A 438 28.56 18.14 -40.70
N ALA A 439 28.98 19.37 -41.02
CA ALA A 439 28.41 20.11 -42.12
C ALA A 439 28.89 19.50 -43.45
N ASP A 440 27.99 19.31 -44.40
CA ASP A 440 28.27 18.68 -45.69
C ASP A 440 28.55 19.70 -46.80
N LYS A 441 27.97 20.90 -46.71
CA LYS A 441 28.14 21.97 -47.71
C LYS A 441 28.38 23.33 -47.06
N GLY A 442 29.24 24.12 -47.69
CA GLY A 442 29.46 25.51 -47.33
C GLY A 442 29.92 26.34 -48.53
N PHE A 443 29.64 27.63 -48.48
CA PHE A 443 30.11 28.59 -49.46
C PHE A 443 30.70 29.81 -48.77
N ILE A 444 31.71 30.39 -49.39
CA ILE A 444 32.09 31.78 -49.20
C ILE A 444 31.60 32.55 -50.42
N ASN A 445 30.71 33.52 -50.22
CA ASN A 445 30.07 34.27 -51.28
C ASN A 445 29.45 33.30 -52.31
N SER A 446 30.08 33.16 -53.50
CA SER A 446 29.69 32.23 -54.56
C SER A 446 30.65 31.05 -54.78
N VAL A 447 31.69 30.91 -53.94
CA VAL A 447 32.74 29.89 -54.04
C VAL A 447 32.47 28.76 -53.05
N THR A 448 32.52 27.51 -53.52
CA THR A 448 32.33 26.31 -52.70
C THR A 448 33.51 26.06 -51.77
N LEU A 449 33.22 25.70 -50.52
CA LEU A 449 34.22 25.34 -49.51
C LEU A 449 34.37 23.82 -49.38
N ASP A 450 35.61 23.35 -49.21
CA ASP A 450 35.91 21.98 -48.78
C ASP A 450 36.00 21.95 -47.24
N LEU A 451 34.88 21.64 -46.58
CA LEU A 451 34.76 21.66 -45.11
C LEU A 451 35.58 20.55 -44.41
N SER A 452 36.25 19.67 -45.17
CA SER A 452 37.13 18.62 -44.62
C SER A 452 38.58 19.09 -44.37
N LYS A 453 38.91 20.31 -44.78
CA LYS A 453 40.23 20.95 -44.64
C LYS A 453 40.10 22.30 -43.93
N ASP A 454 41.23 22.93 -43.64
CA ASP A 454 41.29 24.30 -43.16
C ASP A 454 40.74 25.26 -44.23
N PHE A 455 39.86 26.19 -43.83
CA PHE A 455 39.29 27.20 -44.74
C PHE A 455 39.05 28.56 -44.06
N TYR A 456 39.02 29.61 -44.87
CA TYR A 456 38.63 30.97 -44.46
C TYR A 456 37.13 31.18 -44.68
N PRO A 457 36.31 31.47 -43.64
CA PRO A 457 34.88 31.70 -43.82
C PRO A 457 34.59 33.04 -44.54
N PHE A 458 35.54 33.97 -44.55
CA PHE A 458 35.42 35.30 -45.16
C PHE A 458 36.62 35.67 -46.04
N ASP A 459 37.28 34.68 -46.67
CA ASP A 459 38.44 34.84 -47.55
C ASP A 459 39.74 35.19 -46.81
N GLU A 460 40.86 35.19 -47.54
CA GLU A 460 42.17 35.63 -47.05
C GLU A 460 42.21 37.14 -46.81
N GLU A 461 41.39 37.90 -47.53
CA GLU A 461 41.24 39.36 -47.40
C GLU A 461 39.77 39.75 -47.13
N PRO A 462 39.25 39.59 -45.90
CA PRO A 462 37.83 39.81 -45.61
C PRO A 462 37.35 41.24 -45.91
N GLN A 463 36.24 41.33 -46.63
CA GLN A 463 35.57 42.56 -46.99
C GLN A 463 34.22 42.72 -46.30
N PHE A 464 33.78 43.98 -46.17
CA PHE A 464 32.43 44.27 -45.71
C PHE A 464 31.41 43.50 -46.55
N ASN A 465 30.48 42.83 -45.88
CA ASN A 465 29.41 42.01 -46.43
C ASN A 465 29.86 40.68 -47.08
N ASP A 466 31.11 40.26 -46.87
CA ASP A 466 31.48 38.88 -47.14
C ASP A 466 30.58 37.93 -46.36
N THR A 467 30.15 36.88 -47.05
CA THR A 467 29.08 36.01 -46.58
C THR A 467 29.54 34.56 -46.56
N PHE A 468 29.51 33.96 -45.37
CA PHE A 468 29.71 32.54 -45.15
C PHE A 468 28.34 31.85 -45.10
N TYR A 469 28.11 30.90 -46.00
CA TYR A 469 26.95 30.02 -45.99
C TYR A 469 27.34 28.65 -45.48
N LEU A 470 26.52 28.10 -44.58
CA LEU A 470 26.73 26.80 -43.98
C LEU A 470 25.43 26.00 -44.03
N ALA A 471 25.45 24.85 -44.70
CA ALA A 471 24.30 23.96 -44.75
C ALA A 471 24.14 23.21 -43.41
N TYR A 472 22.90 23.01 -43.00
CA TYR A 472 22.54 22.22 -41.82
C TYR A 472 21.36 21.27 -42.08
N GLY A 473 20.97 21.02 -43.34
CA GLY A 473 19.88 20.08 -43.64
C GLY A 473 20.18 18.65 -43.22
N GLN A 474 21.45 18.23 -43.18
CA GLN A 474 21.84 16.94 -42.59
C GLN A 474 21.52 16.90 -41.08
N VAL A 475 21.67 18.02 -40.37
CA VAL A 475 21.27 18.16 -38.96
C VAL A 475 19.75 18.00 -38.81
N VAL A 476 18.96 18.54 -39.74
CA VAL A 476 17.49 18.36 -39.77
C VAL A 476 17.13 16.88 -40.01
N LYS A 477 17.75 16.24 -41.00
CA LYS A 477 17.44 14.86 -41.42
C LYS A 477 17.94 13.80 -40.43
N GLU A 478 19.20 13.87 -40.02
CA GLU A 478 19.86 12.87 -39.15
C GLU A 478 19.76 13.23 -37.67
N GLY A 479 19.81 14.53 -37.35
CA GLY A 479 19.64 15.04 -35.99
C GLY A 479 18.19 14.99 -35.50
N GLY A 480 17.22 14.84 -36.41
CA GLY A 480 15.79 14.74 -36.07
C GLY A 480 15.29 15.91 -35.23
N ILE A 481 15.89 17.09 -35.42
CA ILE A 481 15.58 18.31 -34.68
C ILE A 481 14.22 18.86 -35.09
N GLN A 482 13.51 19.41 -34.11
CA GLN A 482 12.28 20.14 -34.30
C GLN A 482 12.45 21.61 -33.95
N ALA A 483 11.51 22.42 -34.40
CA ALA A 483 11.44 23.82 -34.01
C ALA A 483 11.49 23.98 -32.47
N GLY A 484 12.36 24.85 -31.98
CA GLY A 484 12.61 25.08 -30.56
C GLY A 484 13.73 24.23 -29.95
N ASP A 485 14.19 23.16 -30.62
CA ASP A 485 15.37 22.43 -30.18
C ASP A 485 16.63 23.32 -30.26
N THR A 486 17.58 23.06 -29.37
CA THR A 486 18.84 23.80 -29.35
C THR A 486 19.84 23.18 -30.31
N VAL A 487 20.36 24.01 -31.22
CA VAL A 487 21.44 23.67 -32.16
C VAL A 487 22.71 24.35 -31.67
N GLY A 488 23.77 23.56 -31.52
CA GLY A 488 25.11 24.02 -31.21
C GLY A 488 26.04 23.81 -32.40
N ILE A 489 26.90 24.77 -32.70
CA ILE A 489 27.95 24.69 -33.70
C ILE A 489 29.28 24.76 -32.97
N ASN A 490 30.01 23.65 -32.94
CA ASN A 490 31.37 23.62 -32.45
C ASN A 490 32.30 24.11 -33.55
N VAL A 491 33.05 25.17 -33.27
CA VAL A 491 34.02 25.75 -34.19
C VAL A 491 35.40 25.62 -33.59
N THR A 492 36.29 24.94 -34.29
CA THR A 492 37.71 24.89 -33.97
C THR A 492 38.46 25.77 -34.96
N LEU A 493 39.30 26.65 -34.42
CA LEU A 493 40.16 27.50 -35.22
C LEU A 493 41.60 26.96 -35.13
N THR A 494 42.47 27.34 -36.06
CA THR A 494 43.89 27.06 -35.90
C THR A 494 44.40 27.73 -34.62
N ALA A 495 45.24 27.02 -33.84
CA ALA A 495 45.63 27.39 -32.46
C ALA A 495 46.34 28.75 -32.30
N ASN A 496 46.61 29.45 -33.39
CA ASN A 496 46.83 30.88 -33.44
C ASN A 496 45.88 31.41 -34.51
N GLY A 497 44.84 32.18 -34.15
CA GLY A 497 44.00 32.95 -35.09
C GLY A 497 44.77 34.09 -35.76
N VAL A 498 46.02 33.82 -36.12
CA VAL A 498 47.02 34.69 -36.70
C VAL A 498 48.00 33.77 -37.44
N ALA A 499 47.82 33.60 -38.74
CA ALA A 499 48.97 33.25 -39.56
C ALA A 499 49.95 34.43 -39.51
N GLY A 500 51.09 34.28 -38.82
CA GLY A 500 52.20 35.26 -38.87
C GLY A 500 52.59 35.99 -37.58
N GLY A 501 52.20 35.55 -36.38
CA GLY A 501 52.79 36.07 -35.13
C GLY A 501 52.55 37.56 -34.81
N LYS A 502 51.65 38.24 -35.54
CA LYS A 502 51.16 39.58 -35.23
C LYS A 502 49.84 39.44 -34.45
N GLY A 503 49.78 39.83 -33.18
CA GLY A 503 48.61 39.62 -32.31
C GLY A 503 47.26 39.98 -32.94
N ALA A 504 46.18 39.46 -32.33
CA ALA A 504 44.76 39.62 -32.70
C ALA A 504 44.45 40.93 -33.47
N PRO A 505 43.56 40.91 -34.47
CA PRO A 505 43.30 42.08 -35.31
C PRO A 505 43.12 43.31 -34.43
N ASN A 506 43.95 44.32 -34.66
CA ASN A 506 43.89 45.60 -33.94
C ASN A 506 42.70 46.44 -34.45
N SER A 507 41.57 45.76 -34.72
CA SER A 507 40.32 46.32 -35.21
C SER A 507 39.42 46.63 -34.03
N ALA A 508 38.84 47.83 -34.02
CA ALA A 508 38.10 48.35 -32.87
C ALA A 508 36.86 47.50 -32.51
N THR A 509 36.27 46.80 -33.50
CA THR A 509 35.10 45.91 -33.37
C THR A 509 35.02 45.04 -34.63
N VAL A 510 34.62 43.77 -34.53
CA VAL A 510 34.17 42.91 -35.65
C VAL A 510 32.80 42.36 -35.28
N ASP A 511 31.80 42.60 -36.13
CA ASP A 511 30.45 42.09 -35.93
C ASP A 511 30.00 41.19 -37.08
N LEU A 512 29.47 40.03 -36.71
CA LEU A 512 28.85 39.08 -37.63
C LEU A 512 27.34 39.05 -37.41
N LEU A 513 26.58 39.06 -38.50
CA LEU A 513 25.14 38.85 -38.46
C LEU A 513 24.81 37.42 -38.93
N TRP A 514 24.17 36.66 -38.06
CA TRP A 514 23.73 35.29 -38.32
C TRP A 514 22.27 35.30 -38.73
N GLU A 515 21.95 34.65 -39.84
CA GLU A 515 20.63 34.65 -40.45
C GLU A 515 20.23 33.25 -40.91
N PHE A 516 18.92 33.03 -41.02
CA PHE A 516 18.31 31.83 -41.58
C PHE A 516 17.23 32.22 -42.59
N TRP A 517 16.85 31.30 -43.48
CA TRP A 517 15.76 31.55 -44.41
C TRP A 517 14.40 31.17 -43.80
N ASN A 518 13.48 32.13 -43.72
CA ASN A 518 12.15 31.92 -43.15
C ASN A 518 11.05 31.59 -44.18
N GLY A 519 11.43 31.37 -45.44
CA GLY A 519 10.53 31.16 -46.57
C GLY A 519 10.18 32.42 -47.36
N ARG A 520 10.53 33.61 -46.87
CA ARG A 520 10.32 34.90 -47.56
C ARG A 520 11.56 35.75 -47.65
N GLN A 521 12.34 35.80 -46.58
CA GLN A 521 13.56 36.58 -46.46
C GLN A 521 14.55 35.91 -45.52
N TRP A 522 15.79 36.41 -45.55
CA TRP A 522 16.77 36.09 -44.53
C TRP A 522 16.42 36.84 -43.25
N GLU A 523 16.15 36.10 -42.18
CA GLU A 523 15.77 36.61 -40.88
C GLU A 523 16.93 36.41 -39.90
N ALA A 524 17.16 37.38 -39.01
CA ALA A 524 18.28 37.37 -38.08
C ALA A 524 18.06 36.35 -36.95
N LEU A 525 19.04 35.47 -36.73
CA LEU A 525 19.17 34.64 -35.53
C LEU A 525 19.80 35.43 -34.38
N GLY A 526 20.81 36.26 -34.69
CA GLY A 526 21.55 37.05 -33.71
C GLY A 526 22.80 37.69 -34.28
N LYS A 527 23.51 38.47 -33.46
CA LYS A 527 24.79 39.09 -33.82
C LYS A 527 25.91 38.60 -32.90
N SER A 528 27.08 38.41 -33.48
CA SER A 528 28.32 38.13 -32.75
C SER A 528 29.23 39.34 -32.79
N SER A 529 29.98 39.60 -31.71
CA SER A 529 31.02 40.64 -31.70
C SER A 529 32.29 40.14 -31.00
N ASN A 530 33.46 40.63 -31.42
CA ASN A 530 34.73 40.35 -30.74
C ASN A 530 34.94 41.14 -29.43
N GLN A 531 34.14 42.19 -29.17
CA GLN A 531 34.22 43.01 -27.95
C GLN A 531 33.19 42.62 -26.88
N ASN A 532 32.01 42.13 -27.29
CA ASN A 532 30.91 41.79 -26.39
C ASN A 532 30.43 40.35 -26.62
N LYS A 533 30.42 39.52 -25.57
CA LYS A 533 29.94 38.13 -25.62
C LYS A 533 28.40 38.01 -25.81
N ARG A 534 27.64 39.11 -25.89
CA ARG A 534 26.16 39.11 -25.92
C ARG A 534 25.56 40.26 -26.72
N GLU A 535 25.17 40.00 -27.97
CA GLU A 535 24.15 40.75 -28.70
C GLU A 535 23.27 39.78 -29.53
N GLY A 536 22.45 38.97 -28.86
CA GLY A 536 21.42 38.15 -29.51
C GLY A 536 20.03 38.75 -29.31
N THR A 537 19.16 38.66 -30.31
CA THR A 537 17.71 38.84 -30.12
C THR A 537 17.23 37.76 -29.15
N THR A 538 16.40 38.11 -28.17
CA THR A 538 15.91 37.19 -27.11
C THR A 538 15.11 36.00 -27.64
N ASP A 539 14.69 36.05 -28.90
CA ASP A 539 13.68 35.15 -29.46
C ASP A 539 14.25 33.77 -29.83
N TYR A 540 15.56 33.65 -30.07
CA TYR A 540 16.22 32.39 -30.47
C TYR A 540 17.36 31.95 -29.56
N SER A 541 17.48 32.54 -28.36
CA SER A 541 18.53 32.20 -27.38
C SER A 541 19.96 32.17 -27.97
N PHE A 542 20.23 33.03 -28.97
CA PHE A 542 21.50 33.04 -29.70
C PHE A 542 22.68 33.44 -28.78
N GLN A 543 23.73 32.63 -28.79
CA GLN A 543 24.97 32.84 -28.04
C GLN A 543 26.16 32.42 -28.90
N ASP A 544 27.18 33.27 -28.99
CA ASP A 544 28.41 32.94 -29.70
C ASP A 544 29.61 33.07 -28.75
N GLU A 545 30.19 31.93 -28.39
CA GLU A 545 31.41 31.90 -27.59
C GLU A 545 32.68 32.05 -28.41
N SER A 546 32.61 31.92 -29.74
CA SER A 546 33.75 32.11 -30.65
C SER A 546 34.16 33.58 -30.77
N LEU A 547 33.30 34.50 -30.30
CA LEU A 547 33.48 35.95 -30.36
C LEU A 547 33.72 36.43 -31.79
N ALA A 548 32.79 36.13 -32.70
CA ALA A 548 32.97 36.39 -34.13
C ALA A 548 34.22 35.70 -34.68
N PHE A 549 34.40 34.41 -34.38
CA PHE A 549 35.54 33.60 -34.81
C PHE A 549 36.93 34.15 -34.46
N THR A 550 37.08 34.92 -33.35
CA THR A 550 38.40 35.39 -32.90
C THR A 550 39.03 34.54 -31.79
N THR A 551 38.27 33.60 -31.21
CA THR A 551 38.73 32.75 -30.11
C THR A 551 38.65 31.27 -30.44
N ASN A 552 39.70 30.53 -30.08
CA ASN A 552 39.83 29.12 -30.45
C ASN A 552 38.92 28.19 -29.63
N SER A 553 38.38 27.18 -30.31
CA SER A 553 37.61 26.04 -29.78
C SER A 553 36.41 26.48 -28.94
N LYS A 554 35.41 27.02 -29.62
CA LYS A 554 34.22 27.62 -29.00
C LYS A 554 32.95 27.26 -29.74
N LYS A 555 31.83 27.49 -29.06
CA LYS A 555 30.51 27.08 -29.50
C LYS A 555 29.64 28.28 -29.88
N VAL A 556 28.95 28.19 -31.01
CA VAL A 556 27.81 29.06 -31.34
C VAL A 556 26.53 28.27 -31.07
N GLN A 557 25.52 28.86 -30.44
CA GLN A 557 24.32 28.16 -29.99
C GLN A 557 23.07 29.00 -30.26
N PHE A 558 21.99 28.35 -30.71
CA PHE A 558 20.68 28.98 -30.92
C PHE A 558 19.55 27.95 -30.84
N SER A 559 18.31 28.40 -30.65
CA SER A 559 17.09 27.60 -30.78
C SER A 559 16.62 27.59 -32.24
N LEU A 560 16.36 26.42 -32.82
CA LEU A 560 15.91 26.28 -34.20
C LEU A 560 14.57 27.00 -34.42
N PRO A 561 14.49 28.01 -35.31
CA PRO A 561 13.24 28.71 -35.57
C PRO A 561 12.18 27.79 -36.19
N ASN A 562 10.91 27.99 -35.84
CA ASN A 562 9.79 27.25 -36.43
C ASN A 562 9.49 27.59 -37.89
N THR A 563 9.98 28.74 -38.36
CA THR A 563 9.85 29.21 -39.74
C THR A 563 11.04 28.84 -40.62
N ALA A 564 12.09 28.22 -40.06
CA ALA A 564 13.27 27.85 -40.84
C ALA A 564 12.92 26.76 -41.86
N ILE A 565 13.12 27.07 -43.15
CA ILE A 565 12.87 26.14 -44.25
C ILE A 565 14.03 26.16 -45.24
N ALA A 566 14.12 25.13 -46.09
CA ALA A 566 15.12 25.04 -47.14
C ALA A 566 14.98 26.18 -48.19
N ASN A 567 16.11 26.57 -48.79
CA ASN A 567 16.21 27.53 -49.88
C ASN A 567 17.35 27.14 -50.82
N VAL A 568 17.36 27.71 -52.02
CA VAL A 568 18.47 27.56 -52.98
C VAL A 568 19.52 28.64 -52.72
N VAL A 569 20.75 28.23 -52.43
CA VAL A 569 21.94 29.10 -52.36
C VAL A 569 22.97 28.54 -53.34
N ASN A 570 23.47 29.39 -54.25
CA ASN A 570 24.46 29.03 -55.28
C ASN A 570 24.10 27.76 -56.10
N GLY A 571 22.81 27.53 -56.33
CA GLY A 571 22.31 26.38 -57.10
C GLY A 571 22.05 25.11 -56.27
N GLU A 572 22.34 25.13 -54.97
CA GLU A 572 22.11 24.01 -54.05
C GLU A 572 20.92 24.28 -53.12
N GLU A 573 19.93 23.38 -53.11
CA GLU A 573 18.78 23.45 -52.22
C GLU A 573 19.10 22.78 -50.88
N ASP A 574 19.08 23.55 -49.78
CA ASP A 574 19.33 23.06 -48.43
C ASP A 574 18.76 24.00 -47.35
N HIS A 575 18.83 23.60 -46.08
CA HIS A 575 18.67 24.52 -44.96
C HIS A 575 20.00 25.23 -44.72
N TRP A 576 20.00 26.56 -44.81
CA TRP A 576 21.21 27.37 -44.80
C TRP A 576 21.26 28.32 -43.61
N LEU A 577 22.40 28.34 -42.91
CA LEU A 577 22.80 29.46 -42.08
C LEU A 577 23.62 30.42 -42.95
N ARG A 578 23.32 31.71 -42.85
CA ARG A 578 24.07 32.77 -43.52
C ARG A 578 24.71 33.66 -42.47
N VAL A 579 26.03 33.76 -42.50
CA VAL A 579 26.83 34.59 -41.59
C VAL A 579 27.48 35.70 -42.39
N ARG A 580 27.23 36.95 -42.06
CA ARG A 580 27.76 38.10 -42.80
C ARG A 580 28.66 38.95 -41.94
N LEU A 581 29.81 39.36 -42.49
CA LEU A 581 30.65 40.41 -41.89
C LEU A 581 29.97 41.77 -42.10
N VAL A 582 29.30 42.29 -41.06
CA VAL A 582 28.45 43.49 -41.17
C VAL A 582 29.06 44.74 -40.53
N GLN A 583 30.12 44.59 -39.76
CA GLN A 583 30.86 45.73 -39.20
C GLN A 583 32.28 45.28 -38.84
N GLY A 584 33.24 46.18 -38.98
CA GLY A 584 34.63 45.88 -38.64
C GLY A 584 35.41 45.19 -39.74
N ASP A 585 36.60 44.70 -39.36
CA ASP A 585 37.53 44.02 -40.24
C ASP A 585 38.39 43.00 -39.45
N TYR A 586 38.85 41.96 -40.12
CA TYR A 586 39.86 41.03 -39.58
C TYR A 586 41.27 41.51 -39.95
N GLY A 587 41.52 42.82 -39.90
CA GLY A 587 42.72 43.46 -40.44
C GLY A 587 42.43 44.22 -41.73
N LYS A 588 43.37 45.07 -42.11
CA LYS A 588 43.23 46.05 -43.19
C LYS A 588 44.26 45.79 -44.30
N PRO A 589 43.92 46.14 -45.55
CA PRO A 589 44.87 46.14 -46.65
C PRO A 589 45.99 47.16 -46.39
N ALA A 590 47.10 47.02 -47.11
CA ALA A 590 48.17 47.99 -47.07
C ALA A 590 47.63 49.37 -47.49
N SER A 591 48.00 50.40 -46.75
CA SER A 591 47.53 51.77 -46.99
C SER A 591 48.68 52.75 -46.85
N TYR A 592 48.54 53.94 -47.41
CA TYR A 592 49.52 55.00 -47.25
C TYR A 592 49.05 55.98 -46.19
N SER A 593 49.83 56.18 -45.13
CA SER A 593 49.55 57.15 -44.08
C SER A 593 50.47 58.37 -44.25
N SER A 594 49.93 59.59 -44.16
CA SER A 594 50.76 60.80 -44.19
C SER A 594 51.51 60.91 -42.85
N SER A 595 52.78 60.50 -42.81
CA SER A 595 53.54 60.46 -41.56
C SER A 595 54.18 61.81 -41.22
N LYS A 596 54.51 62.63 -42.24
CA LYS A 596 55.15 63.95 -42.10
C LYS A 596 54.77 64.87 -43.28
N GLU A 597 54.64 66.17 -43.04
CA GLU A 597 54.60 67.19 -44.09
C GLU A 597 56.01 67.75 -44.30
N ILE A 598 56.49 67.76 -45.54
CA ILE A 598 57.73 68.46 -45.91
C ILE A 598 57.38 69.77 -46.60
N ASP A 599 58.10 70.84 -46.24
CA ASP A 599 57.86 72.17 -46.80
C ASP A 599 58.76 72.37 -48.02
N ILE A 600 58.15 72.53 -49.19
CA ILE A 600 58.85 72.79 -50.46
C ILE A 600 58.39 74.16 -50.94
N ASN A 601 59.29 75.15 -50.93
CA ASN A 601 59.02 76.54 -51.36
C ASN A 601 57.80 77.20 -50.68
N GLY A 602 57.55 76.90 -49.40
CA GLY A 602 56.44 77.47 -48.61
C GLY A 602 55.10 76.74 -48.79
N GLN A 603 55.11 75.59 -49.48
CA GLN A 603 53.95 74.73 -49.65
C GLN A 603 54.20 73.38 -48.94
N LYS A 604 53.33 73.06 -47.98
CA LYS A 604 53.40 71.79 -47.24
C LYS A 604 52.91 70.63 -48.12
N VAL A 605 53.78 69.65 -48.34
CA VAL A 605 53.48 68.45 -49.13
C VAL A 605 53.51 67.24 -48.19
N PRO A 606 52.41 66.45 -48.11
CA PRO A 606 52.39 65.24 -47.29
C PRO A 606 53.31 64.15 -47.87
N VAL A 607 54.17 63.59 -47.02
CA VAL A 607 54.95 62.37 -47.30
C VAL A 607 54.12 61.18 -46.85
N TYR A 608 53.86 60.29 -47.79
CA TYR A 608 53.10 59.07 -47.58
C TYR A 608 54.05 57.91 -47.23
N GLU A 609 53.90 57.33 -46.04
CA GLU A 609 54.56 56.08 -45.64
C GLU A 609 53.62 54.90 -45.86
N LEU A 610 54.16 53.80 -46.40
CA LEU A 610 53.42 52.55 -46.55
C LEU A 610 53.18 51.93 -45.16
N VAL A 611 51.92 51.77 -44.80
CA VAL A 611 51.45 50.92 -43.72
C VAL A 611 51.14 49.56 -44.34
N GLU A 612 51.96 48.55 -44.02
CA GLU A 612 51.77 47.18 -44.48
C GLU A 612 50.39 46.61 -44.09
N ALA A 613 49.87 45.68 -44.90
CA ALA A 613 48.64 44.97 -44.57
C ALA A 613 48.82 44.18 -43.27
N ASN A 614 47.72 44.05 -42.51
CA ASN A 614 47.72 43.33 -41.23
C ASN A 614 46.55 42.34 -41.10
N PHE A 615 46.11 41.78 -42.22
CA PHE A 615 45.07 40.74 -42.25
C PHE A 615 45.42 39.57 -41.31
N ALA A 616 44.44 39.23 -40.48
CA ALA A 616 44.41 38.09 -39.57
C ALA A 616 43.00 37.45 -39.62
N PRO A 617 42.56 36.95 -40.80
CA PRO A 617 41.27 36.29 -40.96
C PRO A 617 41.20 34.98 -40.16
N PRO A 618 39.99 34.56 -39.73
CA PRO A 618 39.82 33.30 -39.04
C PRO A 618 40.04 32.12 -40.00
N ILE A 619 40.72 31.08 -39.52
CA ILE A 619 40.84 29.79 -40.22
C ILE A 619 40.08 28.76 -39.40
N ILE A 620 39.02 28.21 -39.97
CA ILE A 620 38.24 27.13 -39.36
C ILE A 620 38.86 25.80 -39.80
N THR A 621 39.27 24.99 -38.82
CA THR A 621 39.88 23.66 -39.04
C THR A 621 38.87 22.53 -38.89
N SER A 622 37.84 22.75 -38.08
CA SER A 622 36.70 21.85 -38.02
C SER A 622 35.44 22.59 -37.58
N LEU A 623 34.32 22.15 -38.17
CA LEU A 623 33.00 22.61 -37.83
C LEU A 623 32.09 21.39 -37.68
N SER A 624 31.39 21.30 -36.56
CA SER A 624 30.40 20.25 -36.32
C SER A 624 29.19 20.79 -35.58
N PHE A 625 28.05 20.15 -35.77
CA PHE A 625 26.81 20.45 -35.09
C PHE A 625 26.59 19.48 -33.93
N ASP A 626 26.40 20.02 -32.72
CA ASP A 626 25.78 19.31 -31.62
C ASP A 626 24.30 19.57 -31.59
N VAL A 627 23.52 18.51 -31.51
CA VAL A 627 22.09 18.60 -31.28
C VAL A 627 21.79 18.09 -29.88
N SER A 628 21.32 18.97 -29.00
CA SER A 628 20.59 18.53 -27.82
C SER A 628 19.13 18.42 -28.19
N ALA A 629 18.71 17.25 -28.67
CA ALA A 629 17.29 16.95 -28.84
C ALA A 629 16.60 17.14 -27.49
N ARG A 630 15.32 17.56 -27.50
CA ARG A 630 14.50 17.53 -26.29
C ARG A 630 14.65 16.16 -25.62
N ASN A 631 15.23 16.17 -24.43
CA ASN A 631 15.55 14.97 -23.66
C ASN A 631 14.79 14.91 -22.34
N VAL A 632 14.05 15.97 -22.00
CA VAL A 632 13.17 16.06 -20.83
C VAL A 632 11.71 15.98 -21.29
N PHE A 633 11.00 14.99 -20.77
CA PHE A 633 9.62 14.68 -21.12
C PHE A 633 8.74 14.69 -19.88
N SER A 634 7.52 15.20 -19.99
CA SER A 634 6.49 14.98 -18.98
C SER A 634 5.72 13.68 -19.32
N PRO A 635 5.17 12.97 -18.33
CA PRO A 635 4.34 11.82 -18.60
C PRO A 635 3.17 12.14 -19.54
N SER A 636 2.90 11.24 -20.49
CA SER A 636 1.70 11.26 -21.33
C SER A 636 0.45 10.83 -20.57
N ALA A 637 0.63 10.00 -19.52
CA ALA A 637 -0.39 9.69 -18.54
C ALA A 637 0.20 9.41 -17.14
N CYS A 638 -0.55 9.64 -16.08
CA CYS A 638 -0.18 9.37 -14.69
C CYS A 638 -1.41 9.02 -13.85
N GLN A 639 -1.36 7.90 -13.13
CA GLN A 639 -2.47 7.39 -12.34
C GLN A 639 -1.95 6.71 -11.07
N SER A 640 -2.67 6.82 -9.95
CA SER A 640 -2.39 6.01 -8.76
C SER A 640 -3.47 4.95 -8.55
N TYR A 641 -3.09 3.83 -7.93
CA TYR A 641 -4.01 2.77 -7.52
C TYR A 641 -3.81 2.49 -6.04
N ASN A 642 -4.84 2.76 -5.26
CA ASN A 642 -4.87 2.52 -3.82
C ASN A 642 -6.27 2.03 -3.44
N ASP A 643 -6.35 1.04 -2.56
CA ASP A 643 -7.62 0.58 -1.99
C ASP A 643 -8.70 0.24 -3.04
N PHE A 644 -8.30 -0.45 -4.11
CA PHE A 644 -9.12 -0.84 -5.28
C PHE A 644 -9.62 0.31 -6.16
N ALA A 645 -9.10 1.52 -5.98
CA ALA A 645 -9.49 2.69 -6.75
C ALA A 645 -8.32 3.26 -7.54
N PHE A 646 -8.56 3.51 -8.83
CA PHE A 646 -7.69 4.35 -9.65
C PHE A 646 -8.03 5.82 -9.43
N ALA A 647 -7.01 6.66 -9.34
CA ALA A 647 -7.12 8.11 -9.43
C ALA A 647 -6.26 8.62 -10.60
N ASP A 648 -6.88 9.41 -11.48
CA ASP A 648 -6.22 10.01 -12.65
C ASP A 648 -5.57 11.35 -12.29
N HIS A 649 -4.30 11.53 -12.67
CA HIS A 649 -3.49 12.74 -12.44
C HIS A 649 -3.02 13.41 -13.74
N ASN A 650 -3.55 13.03 -14.90
CA ASN A 650 -3.15 13.51 -16.24
C ASN A 650 -3.25 15.03 -16.41
N ALA A 651 -4.28 15.64 -15.82
CA ALA A 651 -4.54 17.08 -15.92
C ALA A 651 -4.07 17.86 -14.68
N ALA A 652 -3.37 17.22 -13.75
CA ALA A 652 -3.04 17.80 -12.46
C ALA A 652 -2.02 18.94 -12.62
N LYS A 653 -2.51 20.18 -12.52
CA LYS A 653 -1.66 21.37 -12.24
C LYS A 653 -1.32 21.50 -10.74
N ALA A 654 -1.93 20.66 -9.90
CA ALA A 654 -1.81 20.67 -8.45
C ALA A 654 -1.09 19.41 -7.95
N ALA A 655 -0.51 19.51 -6.75
CA ALA A 655 0.14 18.38 -6.12
C ALA A 655 -0.86 17.25 -5.78
N PHE A 656 -0.45 16.00 -5.95
CA PHE A 656 -1.27 14.82 -5.64
C PHE A 656 -0.51 13.83 -4.75
N ALA A 657 -1.23 13.04 -3.95
CA ALA A 657 -0.64 11.96 -3.17
C ALA A 657 -0.66 10.64 -3.99
N PRO A 658 0.50 10.07 -4.35
CA PRO A 658 0.55 8.83 -5.13
C PRO A 658 0.09 7.62 -4.31
N PHE A 659 0.32 7.63 -3.00
CA PHE A 659 -0.06 6.56 -2.09
C PHE A 659 -1.02 7.10 -1.04
N ALA A 660 -2.03 6.32 -0.69
CA ALA A 660 -3.05 6.71 0.27
C ALA A 660 -3.42 5.52 1.17
N PRO A 661 -3.71 5.78 2.46
CA PRO A 661 -4.13 4.74 3.38
C PRO A 661 -5.50 4.18 3.02
N THR A 662 -5.75 2.95 3.45
CA THR A 662 -7.06 2.32 3.34
C THR A 662 -8.14 3.10 4.09
N SER A 663 -9.38 3.07 3.59
CA SER A 663 -10.44 3.94 4.12
C SER A 663 -11.00 3.52 5.48
N ASP A 664 -10.87 2.25 5.86
CA ASP A 664 -11.61 1.67 6.98
C ASP A 664 -10.84 1.65 8.29
N ALA A 665 -11.21 2.57 9.20
CA ALA A 665 -10.62 2.69 10.53
C ALA A 665 -10.88 1.51 11.49
N GLN A 666 -11.77 0.58 11.11
CA GLN A 666 -12.03 -0.67 11.84
C GLN A 666 -12.08 -1.88 10.89
N PRO A 667 -11.72 -3.10 11.35
CA PRO A 667 -11.94 -4.32 10.57
C PRO A 667 -13.41 -4.43 10.16
N THR A 668 -13.67 -4.71 8.89
CA THR A 668 -14.99 -4.59 8.28
C THR A 668 -15.23 -5.71 7.26
N LEU A 669 -16.36 -6.40 7.42
CA LEU A 669 -16.90 -7.34 6.44
C LEU A 669 -17.83 -6.61 5.48
N TYR A 670 -17.72 -6.87 4.17
CA TYR A 670 -18.53 -6.30 3.11
C TYR A 670 -19.31 -7.40 2.40
N LEU A 671 -20.61 -7.17 2.23
CA LEU A 671 -21.55 -8.06 1.52
C LEU A 671 -22.18 -7.27 0.37
N GLY A 672 -21.81 -7.62 -0.86
CA GLY A 672 -22.27 -6.98 -2.07
C GLY A 672 -23.39 -7.78 -2.73
N PHE A 673 -24.49 -7.08 -3.03
CA PHE A 673 -25.69 -7.66 -3.63
C PHE A 673 -25.96 -7.06 -5.02
N ASP A 674 -26.49 -7.87 -5.93
CA ASP A 674 -26.82 -7.47 -7.31
C ASP A 674 -28.03 -6.52 -7.39
N LYS A 675 -28.95 -6.62 -6.42
CA LYS A 675 -30.21 -5.86 -6.34
C LYS A 675 -30.43 -5.33 -4.92
N PRO A 676 -31.17 -4.21 -4.77
CA PRO A 676 -31.57 -3.73 -3.46
C PRO A 676 -32.62 -4.68 -2.86
N PHE A 677 -32.83 -4.56 -1.55
CA PHE A 677 -33.90 -5.25 -0.85
C PHE A 677 -35.16 -4.39 -0.82
N ASP A 678 -36.33 -5.00 -1.00
CA ASP A 678 -37.59 -4.35 -0.70
C ASP A 678 -37.71 -4.03 0.79
N ASN A 679 -38.51 -3.03 1.16
CA ASN A 679 -38.72 -2.61 2.55
C ASN A 679 -39.61 -3.60 3.34
N ARG A 680 -39.16 -4.86 3.40
CA ARG A 680 -39.74 -6.03 4.05
C ARG A 680 -38.63 -6.82 4.77
N SER A 681 -39.02 -7.83 5.53
CA SER A 681 -38.09 -8.70 6.26
C SER A 681 -37.19 -9.48 5.31
N VAL A 682 -35.88 -9.46 5.57
CA VAL A 682 -34.84 -10.20 4.87
C VAL A 682 -34.09 -11.05 5.89
N THR A 683 -33.79 -12.29 5.53
CA THR A 683 -33.00 -13.20 6.36
C THR A 683 -31.65 -13.50 5.71
N LEU A 684 -30.60 -13.43 6.52
CA LEU A 684 -29.25 -13.85 6.19
C LEU A 684 -28.81 -14.88 7.23
N TYR A 685 -28.63 -16.13 6.82
CA TYR A 685 -28.04 -17.17 7.64
C TYR A 685 -26.52 -17.15 7.54
N THR A 686 -25.86 -17.23 8.68
CA THR A 686 -24.41 -17.46 8.80
C THR A 686 -24.15 -18.82 9.43
N GLN A 687 -23.35 -19.61 8.74
CA GLN A 687 -22.75 -20.81 9.30
C GLN A 687 -21.35 -20.43 9.81
N VAL A 688 -21.14 -20.52 11.12
CA VAL A 688 -19.86 -20.22 11.77
C VAL A 688 -19.10 -21.53 12.02
N LEU A 689 -17.81 -21.54 11.75
CA LEU A 689 -16.91 -22.63 12.12
C LEU A 689 -16.74 -22.65 13.64
N GLN A 690 -17.08 -23.78 14.26
CA GLN A 690 -16.86 -23.95 15.69
C GLN A 690 -15.36 -23.99 16.01
N PRO A 691 -14.91 -23.36 17.12
CA PRO A 691 -13.52 -23.45 17.55
C PRO A 691 -13.11 -24.89 17.79
N ALA A 692 -11.85 -25.22 17.50
CA ALA A 692 -11.30 -26.52 17.85
C ALA A 692 -11.18 -26.66 19.38
N PRO A 693 -11.28 -27.88 19.96
CA PRO A 693 -11.27 -28.07 21.42
C PRO A 693 -10.05 -27.47 22.14
N ASP A 694 -8.89 -27.43 21.47
CA ASP A 694 -7.64 -26.84 21.96
C ASP A 694 -7.63 -25.30 21.94
N GLN A 695 -8.55 -24.69 21.20
CA GLN A 695 -8.74 -23.24 21.15
C GLN A 695 -9.72 -22.73 22.22
N VAL A 696 -10.48 -23.63 22.86
CA VAL A 696 -11.45 -23.25 23.90
C VAL A 696 -10.71 -23.05 25.22
N LEU A 697 -10.70 -21.81 25.72
CA LEU A 697 -10.09 -21.47 27.00
C LEU A 697 -10.90 -22.05 28.18
N PRO A 698 -10.26 -22.44 29.30
CA PRO A 698 -10.98 -22.85 30.50
C PRO A 698 -11.92 -21.74 31.01
N GLN A 699 -13.10 -22.09 31.53
CA GLN A 699 -14.15 -21.16 31.98
C GLN A 699 -13.66 -20.00 32.86
N GLN A 700 -12.68 -20.29 33.73
CA GLN A 700 -12.07 -19.35 34.66
C GLN A 700 -11.33 -18.18 33.96
N PHE A 701 -10.85 -18.41 32.74
CA PHE A 701 -10.24 -17.40 31.87
C PHE A 701 -11.28 -16.65 31.04
N ILE A 702 -12.40 -17.31 30.69
CA ILE A 702 -13.53 -16.70 29.99
C ILE A 702 -14.14 -15.59 30.86
N ASP A 703 -14.41 -15.88 32.13
CA ASP A 703 -15.06 -14.93 33.05
C ASP A 703 -14.21 -13.69 33.37
N LYS A 704 -12.87 -13.79 33.30
CA LYS A 704 -11.94 -12.65 33.51
C LYS A 704 -11.67 -11.83 32.24
N MET A 705 -11.94 -12.36 31.05
CA MET A 705 -11.68 -11.68 29.77
C MET A 705 -12.95 -11.12 29.11
N TYR A 706 -14.14 -11.51 29.58
CA TYR A 706 -15.43 -11.07 29.00
C TYR A 706 -15.89 -9.66 29.43
N ASP A 707 -15.05 -8.86 30.09
CA ASP A 707 -15.39 -7.48 30.47
C ASP A 707 -15.54 -6.52 29.27
N ASN A 708 -15.12 -6.93 28.06
CA ASN A 708 -15.14 -6.10 26.86
C ASN A 708 -15.53 -6.90 25.59
N PRO A 709 -16.78 -7.38 25.48
CA PRO A 709 -17.24 -8.18 24.34
C PRO A 709 -17.21 -7.38 23.04
N PRO A 710 -17.07 -8.04 21.88
CA PRO A 710 -17.03 -7.35 20.60
C PRO A 710 -18.33 -6.57 20.36
N GLN A 711 -18.22 -5.45 19.65
CA GLN A 711 -19.37 -4.65 19.26
C GLN A 711 -19.37 -4.47 17.75
N LEU A 712 -20.39 -5.01 17.11
CA LEU A 712 -20.56 -5.00 15.67
C LEU A 712 -21.63 -4.01 15.28
N VAL A 713 -21.35 -3.20 14.26
CA VAL A 713 -22.30 -2.26 13.68
C VAL A 713 -22.58 -2.66 12.24
N TRP A 714 -23.84 -2.92 11.93
CA TRP A 714 -24.30 -3.15 10.57
C TRP A 714 -24.64 -1.82 9.91
N GLU A 715 -24.21 -1.64 8.68
CA GLU A 715 -24.45 -0.44 7.90
C GLU A 715 -24.79 -0.80 6.45
N TYR A 716 -25.55 0.05 5.76
CA TYR A 716 -25.82 -0.06 4.32
C TYR A 716 -25.34 1.18 3.58
N ALA A 717 -24.94 0.98 2.33
CA ALA A 717 -24.50 2.06 1.46
C ALA A 717 -25.67 2.96 1.05
N GLN A 718 -25.46 4.28 1.14
CA GLN A 718 -26.32 5.33 0.59
C GLN A 718 -25.52 6.16 -0.43
N ASN A 719 -26.21 7.04 -1.17
CA ASN A 719 -25.57 7.93 -2.15
C ASN A 719 -24.37 8.68 -1.56
N ASN A 720 -24.47 9.14 -0.30
CA ASN A 720 -23.46 9.96 0.37
C ASN A 720 -22.93 9.32 1.66
N GLY A 721 -22.55 8.04 1.63
CA GLY A 721 -21.87 7.39 2.75
C GLY A 721 -22.56 6.12 3.23
N TRP A 722 -22.53 5.91 4.54
CA TRP A 722 -23.02 4.70 5.21
C TRP A 722 -24.04 5.07 6.28
N ARG A 723 -25.05 4.23 6.46
CA ARG A 723 -26.06 4.40 7.49
C ARG A 723 -26.30 3.11 8.25
N ASN A 724 -26.49 3.23 9.56
CA ASN A 724 -26.75 2.07 10.43
C ASN A 724 -27.98 1.29 9.97
N LEU A 725 -27.84 -0.03 9.92
CA LEU A 725 -28.89 -1.01 9.69
C LEU A 725 -29.22 -1.67 11.03
N ALA A 726 -30.48 -1.58 11.45
CA ALA A 726 -30.94 -2.34 12.61
C ALA A 726 -31.08 -3.82 12.21
N VAL A 727 -30.44 -4.69 12.96
CA VAL A 727 -30.50 -6.15 12.77
C VAL A 727 -30.96 -6.82 14.06
N ASN A 728 -31.71 -7.91 13.91
CA ASN A 728 -31.89 -8.90 14.95
C ASN A 728 -30.91 -10.04 14.66
N ASP A 729 -29.93 -10.22 15.54
CA ASP A 729 -28.79 -11.11 15.35
C ASP A 729 -28.81 -12.28 16.33
N GLU A 730 -29.08 -13.50 15.84
CA GLU A 730 -29.09 -14.73 16.64
C GLU A 730 -27.69 -15.35 16.81
N THR A 731 -26.69 -14.82 16.12
CA THR A 731 -25.36 -15.43 15.95
C THR A 731 -24.42 -15.13 17.11
N LYS A 732 -24.88 -14.33 18.08
CA LYS A 732 -24.07 -13.78 19.17
C LYS A 732 -22.79 -13.14 18.60
N GLN A 733 -22.97 -12.19 17.67
CA GLN A 733 -21.89 -11.43 17.04
C GLN A 733 -20.94 -12.33 16.21
N PHE A 734 -21.50 -13.24 15.42
CA PHE A 734 -20.79 -14.27 14.64
C PHE A 734 -20.03 -15.32 15.46
N SER A 735 -20.33 -15.47 16.75
CA SER A 735 -19.71 -16.53 17.58
C SER A 735 -20.38 -17.89 17.39
N ASP A 736 -21.61 -17.91 16.89
CA ASP A 736 -22.40 -19.12 16.65
C ASP A 736 -23.17 -19.02 15.32
N ARG A 737 -23.63 -20.15 14.80
CA ARG A 737 -24.50 -20.18 13.63
C ARG A 737 -25.87 -19.57 13.97
N GLY A 738 -26.45 -18.82 13.05
CA GLY A 738 -27.70 -18.11 13.35
C GLY A 738 -28.26 -17.32 12.17
N LEU A 739 -29.48 -16.83 12.36
CA LEU A 739 -30.10 -15.88 11.45
C LEU A 739 -29.79 -14.45 11.87
N ILE A 740 -29.48 -13.64 10.87
CA ILE A 740 -29.47 -12.18 10.94
C ILE A 740 -30.70 -11.72 10.17
N ARG A 741 -31.60 -11.01 10.85
CA ARG A 741 -32.86 -10.53 10.27
C ARG A 741 -32.89 -9.01 10.27
N PHE A 742 -33.30 -8.41 9.16
CA PHE A 742 -33.43 -6.96 9.03
C PHE A 742 -34.52 -6.59 8.03
N ILE A 743 -34.95 -5.33 8.07
CA ILE A 743 -35.86 -4.79 7.04
C ILE A 743 -35.02 -4.16 5.93
N GLY A 744 -35.31 -4.48 4.67
CA GLY A 744 -34.61 -3.90 3.53
C GLY A 744 -34.66 -2.36 3.56
N PRO A 745 -33.52 -1.66 3.47
CA PRO A 745 -33.51 -0.21 3.65
C PRO A 745 -34.05 0.53 2.43
N ARG A 746 -34.92 1.54 2.65
CA ARG A 746 -35.52 2.35 1.57
C ARG A 746 -34.54 3.11 0.69
N GLN A 747 -33.39 3.50 1.26
CA GLN A 747 -32.38 4.32 0.59
C GLN A 747 -31.11 3.50 0.35
N PHE A 748 -31.27 2.25 -0.09
CA PHE A 748 -30.16 1.38 -0.42
C PHE A 748 -29.62 1.75 -1.81
N ALA A 749 -28.44 2.34 -1.86
CA ALA A 749 -27.87 2.84 -3.10
C ALA A 749 -26.75 1.92 -3.61
N LYS A 750 -26.66 1.83 -4.94
CA LYS A 750 -25.54 1.17 -5.62
C LYS A 750 -24.27 2.00 -5.45
N ARG A 751 -23.13 1.35 -5.16
CA ARG A 751 -21.84 2.00 -4.92
C ARG A 751 -20.70 1.17 -5.50
N GLU A 752 -19.70 1.86 -6.05
CA GLU A 752 -18.43 1.24 -6.48
C GLU A 752 -17.56 0.97 -5.26
N LEU A 753 -17.30 -0.31 -4.98
CA LEU A 753 -16.30 -0.78 -4.02
C LEU A 753 -15.63 -2.03 -4.59
N PHE A 754 -14.34 -2.23 -4.32
CA PHE A 754 -13.60 -3.41 -4.80
C PHE A 754 -13.67 -3.60 -6.33
N GLY A 755 -13.72 -2.50 -7.09
CA GLY A 755 -13.89 -2.50 -8.54
C GLY A 755 -15.27 -2.97 -9.03
N GLN A 756 -16.27 -3.00 -8.15
CA GLN A 756 -17.62 -3.51 -8.46
C GLN A 756 -18.73 -2.56 -8.01
N ALA A 757 -19.66 -2.30 -8.92
CA ALA A 757 -20.87 -1.55 -8.70
C ALA A 757 -21.97 -2.46 -8.11
N LEU A 758 -22.15 -2.47 -6.78
CA LEU A 758 -23.13 -3.33 -6.11
C LEU A 758 -23.90 -2.57 -5.01
N TYR A 759 -24.93 -3.20 -4.46
CA TYR A 759 -25.61 -2.75 -3.25
C TYR A 759 -24.90 -3.34 -2.04
N TRP A 760 -24.19 -2.51 -1.27
CA TRP A 760 -23.29 -3.00 -0.22
C TRP A 760 -23.87 -2.86 1.18
N LEU A 761 -23.96 -3.98 1.90
CA LEU A 761 -23.98 -3.98 3.35
C LEU A 761 -22.55 -4.11 3.87
N ARG A 762 -22.29 -3.55 5.04
CA ARG A 762 -21.04 -3.80 5.77
C ARG A 762 -21.28 -4.04 7.24
N VAL A 763 -20.39 -4.80 7.85
CA VAL A 763 -20.37 -5.07 9.29
C VAL A 763 -19.03 -4.64 9.83
N ARG A 764 -19.04 -3.68 10.75
CA ARG A 764 -17.84 -3.06 11.27
C ARG A 764 -17.61 -3.50 12.71
N TRP A 765 -16.42 -4.04 12.98
CA TRP A 765 -16.00 -4.36 14.35
C TRP A 765 -15.55 -3.08 15.06
N GLN A 766 -16.51 -2.39 15.68
CA GLN A 766 -16.33 -1.03 16.19
C GLN A 766 -15.38 -0.97 17.39
N LYS A 767 -15.56 -1.87 18.36
CA LYS A 767 -14.75 -2.00 19.58
C LYS A 767 -14.94 -3.37 20.23
N GLY A 768 -14.32 -3.57 21.39
CA GLY A 768 -14.34 -4.85 22.09
C GLY A 768 -13.39 -5.88 21.47
N GLN A 769 -13.27 -7.05 22.08
CA GLN A 769 -12.35 -8.08 21.62
C GLN A 769 -13.04 -9.42 21.43
N PHE A 770 -12.79 -10.05 20.28
CA PHE A 770 -13.07 -11.47 20.10
C PHE A 770 -12.04 -12.29 20.87
N LEU A 771 -12.52 -13.20 21.72
CA LEU A 771 -11.67 -14.23 22.34
C LEU A 771 -11.06 -15.15 21.28
N ILE A 772 -11.91 -15.56 20.33
CA ILE A 772 -11.55 -16.35 19.16
C ILE A 772 -12.16 -15.61 17.97
N LEU A 773 -11.32 -15.24 17.01
CA LEU A 773 -11.80 -14.57 15.80
C LEU A 773 -12.77 -15.48 15.05
N PRO A 774 -13.95 -15.01 14.67
CA PRO A 774 -14.97 -15.85 14.06
C PRO A 774 -14.65 -16.13 12.58
N TYR A 775 -14.81 -17.39 12.19
CA TYR A 775 -14.68 -17.85 10.81
C TYR A 775 -16.04 -18.27 10.28
N GLY A 776 -16.42 -17.74 9.12
CA GLY A 776 -17.57 -18.18 8.37
C GLY A 776 -17.26 -19.44 7.56
N GLN A 777 -18.27 -20.27 7.37
CA GLN A 777 -18.27 -21.33 6.36
C GLN A 777 -19.19 -20.99 5.20
N ARG A 778 -20.37 -20.42 5.49
CA ARG A 778 -21.38 -20.08 4.48
C ARG A 778 -22.20 -18.87 4.92
N LEU A 779 -22.58 -18.06 3.94
CA LEU A 779 -23.57 -17.00 4.04
C LEU A 779 -24.70 -17.29 3.05
N ARG A 780 -25.94 -17.35 3.53
CA ARG A 780 -27.12 -17.69 2.72
C ARG A 780 -28.24 -16.71 2.96
N LEU A 781 -28.68 -16.03 1.90
CA LEU A 781 -29.98 -15.34 1.91
C LEU A 781 -31.11 -16.36 1.81
N ASN A 782 -32.32 -15.93 2.13
CA ASN A 782 -33.55 -16.73 1.98
C ASN A 782 -33.50 -18.03 2.79
N THR A 783 -32.92 -17.95 3.99
CA THR A 783 -32.77 -19.08 4.89
C THR A 783 -33.61 -18.86 6.14
N ILE A 784 -34.29 -19.90 6.62
CA ILE A 784 -35.06 -19.89 7.86
C ILE A 784 -34.82 -21.19 8.63
N TRP A 785 -35.08 -21.16 9.94
CA TRP A 785 -35.04 -22.37 10.75
C TRP A 785 -36.27 -23.24 10.49
N ALA A 786 -36.06 -24.54 10.44
CA ALA A 786 -37.11 -25.54 10.44
C ALA A 786 -36.85 -26.57 11.54
N ALA A 787 -37.91 -26.96 12.24
CA ALA A 787 -37.86 -27.98 13.28
C ALA A 787 -38.41 -29.30 12.74
N GLN A 788 -37.87 -30.42 13.21
CA GLN A 788 -38.41 -31.74 12.96
C GLN A 788 -39.69 -31.92 13.77
N THR A 789 -40.74 -31.27 13.31
CA THR A 789 -42.08 -31.27 13.91
C THR A 789 -43.09 -31.53 12.81
N ASN A 790 -44.20 -32.17 13.19
CA ASN A 790 -45.33 -32.40 12.29
C ASN A 790 -46.59 -31.92 12.99
N THR A 791 -47.25 -30.94 12.41
CA THR A 791 -48.50 -30.38 12.94
C THR A 791 -49.67 -31.23 12.48
N ILE A 792 -50.34 -31.89 13.45
CA ILE A 792 -51.55 -32.69 13.18
C ILE A 792 -52.78 -31.84 13.51
N SER A 793 -53.57 -31.53 12.49
CA SER A 793 -54.85 -30.83 12.65
C SER A 793 -56.02 -31.82 12.68
N ASN A 794 -57.05 -31.50 13.47
CA ASN A 794 -58.29 -32.30 13.58
C ASN A 794 -58.08 -33.74 14.09
N GLU A 795 -57.15 -33.94 15.02
CA GLU A 795 -56.98 -35.24 15.68
C GLU A 795 -58.15 -35.52 16.63
N LEU A 796 -58.78 -36.69 16.48
CA LEU A 796 -59.81 -37.13 17.42
C LEU A 796 -59.15 -37.76 18.66
N LEU A 797 -59.05 -37.01 19.75
CA LEU A 797 -58.41 -37.46 21.00
C LEU A 797 -59.27 -38.44 21.84
N GLY A 798 -60.57 -38.52 21.55
CA GLY A 798 -61.52 -39.39 22.25
C GLY A 798 -62.88 -38.73 22.46
N SER A 799 -63.74 -39.36 23.28
CA SER A 799 -65.06 -38.85 23.66
C SER A 799 -65.12 -38.56 25.15
N SER A 800 -65.54 -37.36 25.54
CA SER A 800 -65.68 -36.94 26.95
C SER A 800 -67.00 -37.42 27.55
N ASN A 801 -66.98 -37.77 28.84
CA ASN A 801 -68.18 -38.07 29.62
C ASN A 801 -68.63 -36.92 30.55
N GLY A 802 -68.02 -35.73 30.44
CA GLY A 802 -68.37 -34.54 31.22
C GLY A 802 -67.81 -34.46 32.65
N ASN A 803 -67.07 -35.46 33.12
CA ASN A 803 -66.44 -35.42 34.45
C ASN A 803 -65.11 -34.65 34.46
N PRO A 804 -64.71 -34.03 35.59
CA PRO A 804 -63.41 -33.39 35.73
C PRO A 804 -62.25 -34.39 35.70
N ASN A 805 -61.06 -33.93 35.31
CA ASN A 805 -59.80 -34.69 35.29
C ASN A 805 -59.79 -35.92 34.36
N GLN A 806 -60.56 -35.90 33.26
CA GLN A 806 -60.42 -36.90 32.22
C GLN A 806 -59.09 -36.75 31.48
N THR A 807 -58.45 -37.88 31.17
CA THR A 807 -57.18 -37.95 30.43
C THR A 807 -57.43 -38.51 29.05
N PHE A 808 -56.92 -37.82 28.04
CA PHE A 808 -56.93 -38.26 26.64
C PHE A 808 -55.48 -38.48 26.17
N ALA A 809 -55.28 -39.39 25.22
CA ALA A 809 -53.97 -39.69 24.65
C ALA A 809 -53.94 -39.31 23.17
N THR A 810 -52.82 -38.71 22.74
CA THR A 810 -52.55 -38.50 21.32
C THR A 810 -52.09 -39.80 20.67
N LEU A 811 -52.43 -39.99 19.39
CA LEU A 811 -51.97 -41.09 18.54
C LEU A 811 -50.47 -41.01 18.25
N GLN A 812 -49.93 -39.81 18.21
CA GLN A 812 -48.50 -39.55 18.00
C GLN A 812 -47.87 -38.96 19.27
N GLN A 813 -46.73 -39.52 19.68
CA GLN A 813 -45.96 -39.09 20.84
C GLN A 813 -44.47 -39.01 20.48
N PRO A 814 -43.69 -38.11 21.10
CA PRO A 814 -44.10 -37.14 22.13
C PRO A 814 -44.72 -35.84 21.56
N VAL A 815 -45.61 -35.19 22.34
CA VAL A 815 -46.11 -33.83 22.04
C VAL A 815 -45.07 -32.81 22.48
N GLN A 816 -44.81 -31.81 21.63
CA GLN A 816 -43.82 -30.78 21.94
C GLN A 816 -44.27 -29.94 23.15
N PHE A 817 -43.34 -29.68 24.07
CA PHE A 817 -43.60 -28.91 25.29
C PHE A 817 -44.13 -27.50 24.97
N GLY A 818 -45.26 -27.12 25.58
CA GLY A 818 -45.86 -25.80 25.43
C GLY A 818 -46.86 -25.64 24.28
N GLN A 819 -47.10 -26.67 23.46
CA GLN A 819 -48.17 -26.63 22.47
C GLN A 819 -49.55 -26.64 23.13
N ARG A 820 -50.49 -25.87 22.56
CA ARG A 820 -51.90 -25.88 22.94
C ARG A 820 -52.61 -26.92 22.08
N LEU A 821 -53.16 -27.96 22.71
CA LEU A 821 -54.21 -28.78 22.11
C LEU A 821 -55.45 -27.89 22.11
N GLU A 822 -55.83 -27.37 20.94
CA GLU A 822 -57.07 -26.60 20.75
C GLU A 822 -58.27 -27.51 20.48
#